data_AF-A0A4P7NU50-F1
#
_entry.id   AF-A0A4P7NU50-F1
#
_cell.length_a   1.000
_cell.length_b   1.000
_cell.length_c   1.000
_cell.angle_alpha   90.00
_cell.angle_beta   90.00
_cell.angle_gamma   90.00
#
_symmetry.space_group_name_H-M   'P 1'
#
loop_
_entity.id
_entity.type
_entity.pdbx_description
1 polymer ?
#
loop_
_entity_poly.entity_id
_entity_poly.type
_entity_poly.pdbx_seq_one_letter_code
_entity_poly.pdbx_strand_id
1 'polypeptide(L)'
;MASTESILQGVNVLGTVNESQRKILTPPALAFLALLHRSFNERRKQLLERRKLRQAEIDKGVLPDFLPETRHIRENSTWKGAAPAPGLVDRRVEITGPTDRKMVVNALNSNVWTYMADFEDSSAPTWENMINGQVNLYDAVRRQVDFKQGSKEYKLRTDRTLPTLIVRPRGWHLEEKHVTIDGEPISGSLFDFGLYFFHSAHEAVKRGFGPYFYLPKMESHLEARLWNDAFNLGQDYIGMPRGTIRGTVLIETILAAFEMDEIIYELRDHSSGLNCGRWDYIFSTIKKFRQHPNFVLPDRSAVTMTVPFMDAYVKLLIQTCHKRGVHAMGGMAAQIPIKDDKEANDRAMDGVRADKLREVRAGHDGTWVAHPALAAIASDIFNKHMPTPNQLFVRREDVHITAMDLLNMNVPGKITEDGIRKNLYIGLGYMEAWIRGVGCVPINYLMEDAATAEVSRSQLWQWVKHGVSTAEGKKVDKSYALRLLREEADKMVKSLPAGNKMQLASQYFATQVTGEDYADFLTTLLYNEITTPGSARPASKLNGMRLIYSVIVFSNALVAKKEKAAMFPIGSPELSTFCHTLQLLTFTYLRIHICKPANMVFFPPEYIPKLPFDPPDSMTIEEFIKNETCGRRPLAESRNPFTCGLTGKTYSISQVQQRTDFLSRALGKRMGWSPNQDTPWEKVVGIFSANTIDYQTVAYAVHRLNGIVTPANAVYSVPELAHQLKSSGASALVTCALLLDTALAAAKEAGIARDKIFVMWMPGPAPSTPVVSVDDLIREGSSLPQLERLRWARGTGARQTAFLCYSSGTSGLPKAVMISHRNVIANVLQYNVFDGPSLAKRGVTTQAILGLLPFSHIYALVVINHAGTWRGDEIITLPKFELATFLGAIQKFKISTLYLVPPIIIQMVKNHDKLKQYDLSSVHSVFSGAAPLGEETVGNLNKIYPDWVVVQGYGMTETATVVSGTSEDDIYTRSSGSLLPGVKAKVMDPNGNEVTQLDTPGELWVQSPSVTLGYLNNEKATDETFVWDEDGRWIRTGDEVLFTLSPGGNEHLVILDRIKELIKVKGHQVAPAELEAHLLDHPAVEDCSVIQIPDDHSGEVPKAFVVKNAAYSKGKSDNDLAREIEKHVEEHKASYKWLRGGVEFVAEIPKSPSGKILRRLLRDREKEKRRSQGSKL
;
A
#
# COMPACT_ATOMS: atom_id res chain seq x y z
N MET A 1 -11.81 15.34 14.59
CA MET A 1 -11.85 15.65 13.14
C MET A 1 -11.96 17.16 12.99
N ALA A 2 -11.25 17.77 12.04
CA ALA A 2 -11.59 19.13 11.61
C ALA A 2 -13.00 19.09 11.02
N SER A 3 -13.86 20.05 11.39
CA SER A 3 -15.19 20.14 10.79
C SER A 3 -15.06 20.45 9.29
N THR A 4 -16.08 20.08 8.48
CA THR A 4 -16.15 20.48 7.06
C THR A 4 -15.95 21.98 6.90
N GLU A 5 -16.48 22.78 7.83
CA GLU A 5 -16.29 24.23 7.86
C GLU A 5 -14.82 24.64 8.02
N SER A 6 -14.07 23.96 8.89
CA SER A 6 -12.64 24.18 9.07
C SER A 6 -11.84 23.82 7.82
N ILE A 7 -12.19 22.72 7.13
CA ILE A 7 -11.52 22.31 5.89
C ILE A 7 -11.81 23.30 4.75
N LEU A 8 -13.01 23.88 4.71
CA LEU A 8 -13.42 24.84 3.68
C LEU A 8 -12.82 26.24 3.85
N GLN A 9 -12.12 26.51 4.95
CA GLN A 9 -11.37 27.76 5.09
C GLN A 9 -10.41 27.91 3.91
N GLY A 10 -10.33 29.10 3.30
CA GLY A 10 -9.46 29.36 2.14
C GLY A 10 -9.95 28.82 0.80
N VAL A 11 -11.10 28.11 0.74
CA VAL A 11 -11.66 27.57 -0.50
C VAL A 11 -12.64 28.56 -1.14
N ASN A 12 -12.37 28.98 -2.38
CA ASN A 12 -13.24 29.88 -3.13
C ASN A 12 -13.62 29.31 -4.49
N VAL A 13 -14.89 29.47 -4.86
CA VAL A 13 -15.39 29.21 -6.21
C VAL A 13 -15.58 30.55 -6.92
N LEU A 14 -14.87 30.72 -8.03
CA LEU A 14 -14.84 31.90 -8.88
C LEU A 14 -15.74 31.70 -10.12
N GLY A 15 -16.03 30.46 -10.49
CA GLY A 15 -16.94 30.14 -11.60
C GLY A 15 -18.41 30.41 -11.27
N THR A 16 -19.20 30.73 -12.30
CA THR A 16 -20.66 30.87 -12.16
C THR A 16 -21.30 29.50 -11.93
N VAL A 17 -22.13 29.37 -10.89
CA VAL A 17 -22.79 28.10 -10.53
C VAL A 17 -24.31 28.23 -10.72
N ASN A 18 -24.87 27.45 -11.64
CA ASN A 18 -26.33 27.36 -11.85
C ASN A 18 -26.97 26.24 -11.00
N GLU A 19 -28.31 26.11 -11.04
CA GLU A 19 -29.03 25.13 -10.19
C GLU A 19 -28.63 23.67 -10.44
N SER A 20 -28.42 23.26 -11.70
CA SER A 20 -28.04 21.87 -12.00
C SER A 20 -26.62 21.54 -11.54
N GLN A 21 -25.75 22.54 -11.43
CA GLN A 21 -24.35 22.42 -11.02
C GLN A 21 -24.17 22.37 -9.49
N ARG A 22 -25.14 22.90 -8.72
CA ARG A 22 -25.10 22.90 -7.24
C ARG A 22 -25.04 21.49 -6.63
N LYS A 23 -25.56 20.48 -7.33
CA LYS A 23 -25.46 19.07 -6.88
C LYS A 23 -24.04 18.50 -6.97
N ILE A 24 -23.16 19.12 -7.77
CA ILE A 24 -21.76 18.73 -7.93
C ILE A 24 -20.87 19.51 -6.97
N LEU A 25 -21.02 20.84 -6.92
CA LEU A 25 -20.21 21.71 -6.07
C LEU A 25 -20.79 21.83 -4.66
N THR A 26 -20.92 20.70 -3.98
CA THR A 26 -21.40 20.64 -2.60
C THR A 26 -20.28 20.96 -1.61
N PRO A 27 -20.59 21.49 -0.41
CA PRO A 27 -19.57 21.74 0.61
C PRO A 27 -18.71 20.50 0.96
N PRO A 28 -19.27 19.28 1.09
CA PRO A 28 -18.46 18.07 1.29
C PRO A 28 -17.53 17.74 0.10
N ALA A 29 -17.99 17.92 -1.14
CA ALA A 29 -17.17 17.69 -2.33
C ALA A 29 -16.03 18.72 -2.41
N LEU A 30 -16.30 19.99 -2.13
CA LEU A 30 -15.28 21.04 -2.08
C LEU A 30 -14.28 20.84 -0.94
N ALA A 31 -14.72 20.32 0.21
CA ALA A 31 -13.82 19.95 1.30
C ALA A 31 -12.91 18.78 0.90
N PHE A 32 -13.42 17.80 0.16
CA PHE A 32 -12.63 16.71 -0.40
C PHE A 32 -11.59 17.22 -1.42
N LEU A 33 -11.97 18.12 -2.33
CA LEU A 33 -11.04 18.78 -3.24
C LEU A 33 -9.95 19.58 -2.51
N ALA A 34 -10.32 20.30 -1.44
CA ALA A 34 -9.37 21.02 -0.59
C ALA A 34 -8.36 20.08 0.07
N LEU A 35 -8.82 18.92 0.56
CA LEU A 35 -7.95 17.89 1.13
C LEU A 35 -7.00 17.32 0.08
N LEU A 36 -7.49 16.96 -1.12
CA LEU A 36 -6.66 16.49 -2.22
C LEU A 36 -5.58 17.52 -2.59
N HIS A 37 -5.97 18.78 -2.76
CA HIS A 37 -5.06 19.86 -3.11
C HIS A 37 -3.97 20.05 -2.05
N ARG A 38 -4.35 20.19 -0.77
CA ARG A 38 -3.39 20.43 0.33
C ARG A 38 -2.45 19.26 0.54
N SER A 39 -2.88 18.05 0.21
CA SER A 39 -2.04 16.85 0.33
C SER A 39 -1.06 16.71 -0.82
N PHE A 40 -1.44 17.11 -2.04
CA PHE A 40 -0.73 16.66 -3.26
C PHE A 40 -0.31 17.76 -4.23
N ASN A 41 -0.86 18.98 -4.16
CA ASN A 41 -0.54 20.03 -5.14
C ASN A 41 0.93 20.44 -5.09
N GLU A 42 1.53 20.47 -3.90
CA GLU A 42 2.95 20.78 -3.75
C GLU A 42 3.82 19.71 -4.40
N ARG A 43 3.51 18.42 -4.17
CA ARG A 43 4.20 17.31 -4.84
C ARG A 43 4.03 17.37 -6.36
N ARG A 44 2.84 17.69 -6.85
CA ARG A 44 2.57 17.92 -8.28
C ARG A 44 3.49 19.01 -8.84
N LYS A 45 3.56 20.17 -8.18
CA LYS A 45 4.43 21.29 -8.60
C LYS A 45 5.91 20.89 -8.64
N GLN A 46 6.39 20.15 -7.64
CA GLN A 46 7.76 19.61 -7.62
C GLN A 46 8.04 18.67 -8.81
N LEU A 47 7.09 17.80 -9.16
CA LEU A 47 7.23 16.91 -10.32
C LEU A 47 7.21 17.68 -11.64
N LEU A 48 6.35 18.70 -11.78
CA LEU A 48 6.36 19.59 -12.94
C LEU A 48 7.68 20.36 -13.07
N GLU A 49 8.29 20.78 -11.97
CA GLU A 49 9.62 21.39 -11.98
C GLU A 49 10.70 20.37 -12.37
N ARG A 50 10.60 19.12 -11.88
CA ARG A 50 11.50 18.02 -12.28
C ARG A 50 11.43 17.76 -13.79
N ARG A 51 10.27 17.90 -14.44
CA ARG A 51 10.15 17.82 -15.92
C ARG A 51 11.02 18.87 -16.62
N LYS A 52 11.07 20.10 -16.11
CA LYS A 52 11.92 21.18 -16.67
C LYS A 52 13.40 20.87 -16.49
N LEU A 53 13.80 20.39 -15.31
CA LEU A 53 15.17 19.96 -15.06
C LEU A 53 15.57 18.82 -15.99
N ARG A 54 14.71 17.80 -16.14
CA ARG A 54 14.94 16.67 -17.05
C ARG A 54 15.04 17.12 -18.50
N GLN A 55 14.23 18.10 -18.90
CA GLN A 55 14.33 18.68 -20.23
C GLN A 55 15.67 19.40 -20.45
N ALA A 56 16.14 20.16 -19.46
CA ALA A 56 17.44 20.83 -19.55
C ALA A 56 18.61 19.84 -19.62
N GLU A 57 18.52 18.68 -18.98
CA GLU A 57 19.47 17.57 -19.13
C GLU A 57 19.47 17.02 -20.56
N ILE A 58 18.28 16.75 -21.13
CA ILE A 58 18.13 16.26 -22.50
C ILE A 58 18.65 17.29 -23.50
N ASP A 59 18.33 18.57 -23.34
CA ASP A 59 18.83 19.65 -24.20
C ASP A 59 20.37 19.72 -24.22
N LYS A 60 21.04 19.29 -23.14
CA LYS A 60 22.51 19.17 -23.04
C LYS A 60 23.09 17.86 -23.60
N GLY A 61 22.25 16.98 -24.13
CA GLY A 61 22.66 15.71 -24.75
C GLY A 61 22.54 14.48 -23.85
N VAL A 62 21.95 14.59 -22.64
CA VAL A 62 21.68 13.41 -21.79
C VAL A 62 20.39 12.74 -22.24
N LEU A 63 20.52 11.75 -23.14
CA LEU A 63 19.38 11.01 -23.68
C LEU A 63 18.72 10.09 -22.62
N PRO A 64 17.43 9.77 -22.74
CA PRO A 64 16.75 8.83 -21.85
C PRO A 64 17.19 7.38 -22.08
N ASP A 65 17.17 6.60 -21.00
CA ASP A 65 17.45 5.17 -20.95
C ASP A 65 16.62 4.54 -19.81
N PHE A 66 16.56 3.22 -19.75
CA PHE A 66 15.95 2.48 -18.65
C PHE A 66 16.72 2.72 -17.34
N LEU A 67 16.00 3.02 -16.26
CA LEU A 67 16.61 3.42 -14.98
C LEU A 67 17.39 2.26 -14.31
N PRO A 68 18.69 2.43 -14.00
CA PRO A 68 19.46 1.39 -13.31
C PRO A 68 18.95 1.08 -11.89
N GLU A 69 18.51 2.10 -11.15
CA GLU A 69 18.08 2.00 -9.75
C GLU A 69 16.82 1.13 -9.55
N THR A 70 15.93 1.09 -10.55
CA THR A 70 14.69 0.30 -10.52
C THR A 70 14.80 -1.02 -11.29
N ARG A 71 16.01 -1.43 -11.69
CA ARG A 71 16.26 -2.70 -12.39
C ARG A 71 15.64 -3.91 -11.69
N HIS A 72 15.71 -3.94 -10.35
CA HIS A 72 15.14 -5.00 -9.52
C HIS A 72 13.61 -5.14 -9.67
N ILE A 73 12.88 -4.06 -9.99
CA ILE A 73 11.44 -4.09 -10.30
C ILE A 73 11.23 -4.80 -11.64
N ARG A 74 11.98 -4.39 -12.67
CA ARG A 74 11.85 -4.94 -14.02
C ARG A 74 12.21 -6.43 -14.08
N GLU A 75 13.27 -6.84 -13.41
CA GLU A 75 13.76 -8.23 -13.45
C GLU A 75 12.99 -9.18 -12.53
N ASN A 76 12.24 -8.67 -11.54
CA ASN A 76 11.42 -9.51 -10.68
C ASN A 76 10.17 -10.00 -11.44
N SER A 77 10.11 -11.30 -11.76
CA SER A 77 8.99 -11.93 -12.47
C SER A 77 7.80 -12.31 -11.58
N THR A 78 7.94 -12.18 -10.25
CA THR A 78 6.93 -12.64 -9.27
C THR A 78 5.76 -11.68 -9.12
N TRP A 79 5.97 -10.38 -9.31
CA TRP A 79 4.92 -9.39 -9.15
C TRP A 79 4.09 -9.21 -10.44
N LYS A 80 2.80 -8.90 -10.24
CA LYS A 80 1.81 -8.58 -11.28
C LYS A 80 1.05 -7.31 -10.88
N GLY A 81 0.42 -6.66 -11.85
CA GLY A 81 -0.59 -5.65 -11.58
C GLY A 81 -1.92 -6.28 -11.15
N ALA A 82 -2.87 -5.44 -10.78
CA ALA A 82 -4.19 -5.86 -10.36
C ALA A 82 -4.91 -6.65 -11.46
N ALA A 83 -5.65 -7.68 -11.04
CA ALA A 83 -6.52 -8.41 -11.96
C ALA A 83 -7.57 -7.48 -12.60
N PRO A 84 -8.01 -7.77 -13.84
CA PRO A 84 -9.04 -6.98 -14.50
C PRO A 84 -10.30 -6.83 -13.64
N ALA A 85 -10.72 -5.58 -13.43
CA ALA A 85 -11.91 -5.28 -12.62
C ALA A 85 -13.22 -5.58 -13.36
N PRO A 86 -14.36 -5.63 -12.65
CA PRO A 86 -15.68 -5.77 -13.26
C PRO A 86 -15.93 -4.74 -14.37
N GLY A 87 -16.28 -5.21 -15.57
CA GLY A 87 -16.47 -4.36 -16.74
C GLY A 87 -15.19 -3.93 -17.47
N LEU A 88 -14.00 -4.34 -17.00
CA LEU A 88 -12.70 -4.12 -17.65
C LEU A 88 -12.00 -5.43 -18.07
N VAL A 89 -12.67 -6.57 -17.95
CA VAL A 89 -12.14 -7.88 -18.38
C VAL A 89 -12.01 -7.94 -19.90
N ASP A 90 -13.04 -7.50 -20.62
CA ASP A 90 -13.10 -7.39 -22.07
C ASP A 90 -13.19 -5.92 -22.46
N ARG A 91 -12.19 -5.45 -23.19
CA ARG A 91 -12.03 -4.04 -23.59
C ARG A 91 -11.77 -3.91 -25.09
N ARG A 92 -12.19 -4.90 -25.88
CA ARG A 92 -11.76 -5.04 -27.27
C ARG A 92 -11.98 -3.78 -28.14
N VAL A 93 -13.03 -3.03 -27.89
CA VAL A 93 -13.27 -1.72 -28.52
C VAL A 93 -13.71 -0.72 -27.47
N GLU A 94 -13.00 0.42 -27.41
CA GLU A 94 -13.36 1.57 -26.60
C GLU A 94 -13.70 2.76 -27.51
N ILE A 95 -14.78 3.46 -27.21
CA ILE A 95 -15.06 4.76 -27.86
C ILE A 95 -14.57 5.89 -26.97
N THR A 96 -14.00 6.93 -27.55
CA THR A 96 -13.57 8.13 -26.84
C THR A 96 -14.44 9.33 -27.24
N GLY A 97 -14.69 10.25 -26.31
CA GLY A 97 -15.36 11.50 -26.67
C GLY A 97 -15.62 12.44 -25.49
N PRO A 98 -16.00 13.69 -25.79
CA PRO A 98 -16.17 14.72 -24.77
C PRO A 98 -17.36 14.41 -23.87
N THR A 99 -17.41 15.11 -22.73
CA THR A 99 -18.45 14.95 -21.70
C THR A 99 -19.74 15.71 -22.00
N ASP A 100 -19.94 16.18 -23.23
CA ASP A 100 -21.19 16.78 -23.69
C ASP A 100 -22.35 15.80 -23.57
N ARG A 101 -23.49 16.24 -23.04
CA ARG A 101 -24.62 15.35 -22.71
C ARG A 101 -25.06 14.47 -23.89
N LYS A 102 -25.14 15.06 -25.08
CA LYS A 102 -25.46 14.35 -26.33
C LYS A 102 -24.43 13.27 -26.67
N MET A 103 -23.14 13.60 -26.53
CA MET A 103 -22.05 12.70 -26.86
C MET A 103 -21.98 11.55 -25.85
N VAL A 104 -22.19 11.83 -24.56
CA VAL A 104 -22.30 10.81 -23.50
C VAL A 104 -23.39 9.78 -23.83
N VAL A 105 -24.60 10.22 -24.19
CA VAL A 105 -25.69 9.29 -24.57
C VAL A 105 -25.31 8.48 -25.82
N ASN A 106 -24.77 9.13 -26.86
CA ASN A 106 -24.39 8.45 -28.09
C ASN A 106 -23.28 7.42 -27.87
N ALA A 107 -22.27 7.75 -27.07
CA ALA A 107 -21.16 6.87 -26.75
C ALA A 107 -21.63 5.64 -25.96
N LEU A 108 -22.45 5.84 -24.92
CA LEU A 108 -23.05 4.73 -24.16
C LEU A 108 -24.02 3.87 -25.00
N ASN A 109 -24.58 4.43 -26.08
CA ASN A 109 -25.40 3.69 -27.04
C ASN A 109 -24.60 3.05 -28.19
N SER A 110 -23.29 3.24 -28.25
CA SER A 110 -22.42 2.69 -29.32
C SER A 110 -22.06 1.23 -29.09
N ASN A 111 -21.86 0.44 -30.15
CA ASN A 111 -21.54 -0.98 -30.04
C ASN A 111 -20.07 -1.22 -29.65
N VAL A 112 -19.75 -0.91 -28.40
CA VAL A 112 -18.40 -0.96 -27.80
C VAL A 112 -18.48 -1.49 -26.37
N TRP A 113 -17.35 -1.86 -25.79
CA TRP A 113 -17.27 -2.42 -24.43
C TRP A 113 -17.07 -1.35 -23.38
N THR A 114 -16.33 -0.31 -23.73
CA THR A 114 -16.04 0.80 -22.82
C THR A 114 -16.18 2.16 -23.52
N TYR A 115 -16.43 3.19 -22.72
CA TYR A 115 -16.50 4.58 -23.15
C TYR A 115 -15.56 5.41 -22.27
N MET A 116 -14.54 6.00 -22.89
CA MET A 116 -13.70 7.00 -22.26
C MET A 116 -14.35 8.39 -22.40
N ALA A 117 -14.94 8.87 -21.31
CA ALA A 117 -15.47 10.22 -21.19
C ALA A 117 -14.36 11.20 -20.84
N ASP A 118 -14.19 12.21 -21.69
CA ASP A 118 -12.95 12.97 -21.74
C ASP A 118 -13.10 14.43 -21.28
N PHE A 119 -12.37 14.79 -20.23
CA PHE A 119 -12.18 16.17 -19.77
C PHE A 119 -10.88 16.79 -20.29
N GLU A 120 -10.08 16.03 -21.05
CA GLU A 120 -8.75 16.41 -21.49
C GLU A 120 -8.75 16.81 -22.97
N ASP A 121 -7.99 16.16 -23.86
CA ASP A 121 -7.68 16.69 -25.19
C ASP A 121 -8.87 16.90 -26.13
N SER A 122 -9.95 16.13 -26.00
CA SER A 122 -11.16 16.36 -26.80
C SER A 122 -12.13 17.38 -26.17
N SER A 123 -11.73 18.03 -25.07
CA SER A 123 -12.52 19.03 -24.36
C SER A 123 -11.76 20.34 -24.23
N ALA A 124 -12.40 21.45 -24.62
CA ALA A 124 -11.89 22.76 -24.22
C ALA A 124 -12.31 23.00 -22.76
N PRO A 125 -11.37 23.21 -21.83
CA PRO A 125 -11.63 23.24 -20.39
C PRO A 125 -12.24 24.55 -19.89
N THR A 126 -13.29 25.03 -20.56
CA THR A 126 -14.15 26.09 -20.04
C THR A 126 -14.80 25.62 -18.74
N TRP A 127 -15.10 26.55 -17.83
CA TRP A 127 -15.81 26.21 -16.58
C TRP A 127 -17.11 25.44 -16.82
N GLU A 128 -17.86 25.87 -17.85
CA GLU A 128 -19.12 25.24 -18.24
C GLU A 128 -18.91 23.80 -18.71
N ASN A 129 -17.93 23.53 -19.57
CA ASN A 129 -17.66 22.19 -20.07
C ASN A 129 -17.23 21.25 -18.93
N MET A 130 -16.35 21.72 -18.03
CA MET A 130 -15.87 20.91 -16.91
C MET A 130 -17.00 20.58 -15.92
N ILE A 131 -17.75 21.57 -15.44
CA ILE A 131 -18.82 21.31 -14.47
C ILE A 131 -20.01 20.58 -15.11
N ASN A 132 -20.43 20.97 -16.31
CA ASN A 132 -21.55 20.28 -16.98
C ASN A 132 -21.17 18.85 -17.35
N GLY A 133 -19.90 18.59 -17.68
CA GLY A 133 -19.39 17.23 -17.84
C GLY A 133 -19.57 16.41 -16.56
N GLN A 134 -19.21 16.95 -15.40
CA GLN A 134 -19.44 16.28 -14.10
C GLN A 134 -20.93 16.02 -13.85
N VAL A 135 -21.81 16.98 -14.18
CA VAL A 135 -23.27 16.79 -14.11
C VAL A 135 -23.74 15.66 -15.03
N ASN A 136 -23.24 15.60 -16.26
CA ASN A 136 -23.62 14.59 -17.24
C ASN A 136 -23.15 13.19 -16.81
N LEU A 137 -21.95 13.07 -16.26
CA LEU A 137 -21.44 11.78 -15.76
C LEU A 137 -22.14 11.34 -14.47
N TYR A 138 -22.47 12.27 -13.57
CA TYR A 138 -23.31 11.99 -12.40
C TYR A 138 -24.64 11.35 -12.81
N ASP A 139 -25.30 11.92 -13.81
CA ASP A 139 -26.56 11.42 -14.35
C ASP A 139 -26.38 10.11 -15.12
N ALA A 140 -25.31 9.96 -15.90
CA ALA A 140 -25.03 8.78 -16.70
C ALA A 140 -24.84 7.53 -15.83
N VAL A 141 -24.04 7.63 -14.77
CA VAL A 141 -23.82 6.54 -13.80
C VAL A 141 -25.14 6.09 -13.17
N ARG A 142 -26.07 7.03 -12.94
CA ARG A 142 -27.41 6.77 -12.37
C ARG A 142 -28.46 6.37 -13.42
N ARG A 143 -28.11 6.32 -14.70
CA ARG A 143 -29.02 6.10 -15.85
C ARG A 143 -30.12 7.16 -15.95
N GLN A 144 -29.78 8.42 -15.72
CA GLN A 144 -30.67 9.60 -15.72
C GLN A 144 -30.23 10.68 -16.72
N VAL A 145 -29.35 10.33 -17.67
CA VAL A 145 -28.74 11.29 -18.61
C VAL A 145 -29.63 11.63 -19.82
N ASP A 146 -30.77 10.94 -19.97
CA ASP A 146 -31.75 11.16 -21.02
C ASP A 146 -32.20 12.63 -21.12
N PHE A 147 -32.42 13.12 -22.34
CA PHE A 147 -32.87 14.48 -22.58
C PHE A 147 -33.52 14.65 -23.98
N LYS A 148 -34.13 15.82 -24.22
CA LYS A 148 -34.70 16.22 -25.50
C LYS A 148 -33.94 17.41 -26.08
N GLN A 149 -33.70 17.40 -27.38
CA GLN A 149 -33.13 18.52 -28.13
C GLN A 149 -33.96 18.75 -29.39
N GLY A 150 -34.72 19.84 -29.41
CA GLY A 150 -35.74 20.06 -30.44
C GLY A 150 -36.79 18.95 -30.42
N SER A 151 -37.08 18.36 -31.59
CA SER A 151 -37.99 17.23 -31.73
C SER A 151 -37.35 15.85 -31.46
N LYS A 152 -36.01 15.78 -31.29
CA LYS A 152 -35.30 14.52 -31.08
C LYS A 152 -35.16 14.20 -29.60
N GLU A 153 -35.43 12.95 -29.26
CA GLU A 153 -35.26 12.41 -27.92
C GLU A 153 -34.00 11.52 -27.86
N TYR A 154 -33.17 11.72 -26.85
CA TYR A 154 -31.95 10.98 -26.62
C TYR A 154 -32.12 10.18 -25.32
N LYS A 155 -32.17 8.86 -25.44
CA LYS A 155 -32.33 7.93 -24.31
C LYS A 155 -31.25 6.87 -24.29
N LEU A 156 -30.84 6.46 -23.10
CA LEU A 156 -30.00 5.28 -22.94
C LEU A 156 -30.76 4.01 -23.35
N ARG A 157 -30.05 3.12 -24.02
CA ARG A 157 -30.56 1.79 -24.37
C ARG A 157 -30.78 0.93 -23.12
N THR A 158 -31.87 0.18 -23.12
CA THR A 158 -32.23 -0.77 -22.05
C THR A 158 -32.18 -2.22 -22.51
N ASP A 159 -32.00 -2.46 -23.80
CA ASP A 159 -32.00 -3.77 -24.45
C ASP A 159 -30.64 -4.49 -24.42
N ARG A 160 -29.62 -3.86 -23.83
CA ARG A 160 -28.27 -4.41 -23.70
C ARG A 160 -27.52 -3.80 -22.52
N THR A 161 -26.41 -4.42 -22.15
CA THR A 161 -25.43 -3.82 -21.23
C THR A 161 -24.82 -2.58 -21.86
N LEU A 162 -24.80 -1.48 -21.11
CA LEU A 162 -24.13 -0.24 -21.55
C LEU A 162 -22.61 -0.40 -21.41
N PRO A 163 -21.80 0.25 -22.27
CA PRO A 163 -20.36 0.27 -22.15
C PRO A 163 -19.92 0.74 -20.76
N THR A 164 -18.85 0.15 -20.24
CA THR A 164 -18.22 0.58 -18.99
C THR A 164 -17.66 1.99 -19.15
N LEU A 165 -18.10 2.90 -18.27
CA LEU A 165 -17.63 4.28 -18.26
C LEU A 165 -16.23 4.36 -17.62
N ILE A 166 -15.32 5.06 -18.29
CA ILE A 166 -13.96 5.37 -17.82
C ILE A 166 -13.74 6.87 -18.00
N VAL A 167 -13.19 7.57 -17.02
CA VAL A 167 -13.03 9.03 -17.07
C VAL A 167 -11.57 9.41 -17.33
N ARG A 168 -11.31 10.24 -18.33
CA ARG A 168 -9.99 10.84 -18.54
C ARG A 168 -9.97 12.27 -17.95
N PRO A 169 -9.35 12.49 -16.77
CA PRO A 169 -9.17 13.83 -16.22
C PRO A 169 -8.07 14.57 -16.97
N ARG A 170 -8.00 15.90 -16.81
CA ARG A 170 -6.90 16.71 -17.34
C ARG A 170 -5.53 16.24 -16.83
N GLY A 171 -4.50 16.35 -17.66
CA GLY A 171 -3.11 16.02 -17.28
C GLY A 171 -2.52 16.97 -16.23
N TRP A 172 -1.44 16.54 -15.56
CA TRP A 172 -0.88 17.22 -14.37
C TRP A 172 -0.51 18.69 -14.55
N HIS A 173 -0.20 19.10 -15.78
CA HIS A 173 0.21 20.46 -16.14
C HIS A 173 -0.95 21.47 -16.15
N LEU A 174 -2.20 21.01 -16.26
CA LEU A 174 -3.36 21.90 -16.30
C LEU A 174 -3.87 22.27 -14.90
N GLU A 175 -4.34 23.50 -14.78
CA GLU A 175 -4.98 24.04 -13.59
C GLU A 175 -6.47 24.27 -13.83
N GLU A 176 -7.23 24.40 -12.77
CA GLU A 176 -8.63 24.84 -12.76
C GLU A 176 -8.70 26.18 -12.03
N LYS A 177 -8.68 27.28 -12.78
CA LYS A 177 -8.58 28.63 -12.20
C LYS A 177 -9.89 29.14 -11.62
N HIS A 178 -11.00 28.44 -11.85
CA HIS A 178 -12.30 28.83 -11.30
C HIS A 178 -12.50 28.32 -9.86
N VAL A 179 -11.58 27.52 -9.33
CA VAL A 179 -11.56 27.12 -7.91
C VAL A 179 -10.18 27.35 -7.33
N THR A 180 -10.13 28.11 -6.25
CA THR A 180 -8.88 28.37 -5.51
C THR A 180 -8.94 27.79 -4.11
N ILE A 181 -7.80 27.29 -3.65
CA ILE A 181 -7.60 26.76 -2.30
C ILE A 181 -6.38 27.48 -1.74
N ASP A 182 -6.58 28.19 -0.65
CA ASP A 182 -5.54 28.99 0.02
C ASP A 182 -4.92 30.05 -0.92
N GLY A 183 -5.73 30.55 -1.87
CA GLY A 183 -5.34 31.58 -2.85
C GLY A 183 -4.77 31.04 -4.16
N GLU A 184 -4.54 29.73 -4.28
CA GLU A 184 -3.96 29.11 -5.48
C GLU A 184 -5.00 28.34 -6.30
N PRO A 185 -4.94 28.37 -7.64
CA PRO A 185 -5.72 27.47 -8.50
C PRO A 185 -5.51 26.00 -8.15
N ILE A 186 -6.58 25.21 -8.14
CA ILE A 186 -6.46 23.76 -7.97
C ILE A 186 -5.91 23.11 -9.24
N SER A 187 -5.22 21.97 -9.10
CA SER A 187 -4.90 21.09 -10.24
C SER A 187 -6.18 20.67 -10.98
N GLY A 188 -6.19 20.79 -12.31
CA GLY A 188 -7.28 20.28 -13.15
C GLY A 188 -7.46 18.76 -12.99
N SER A 189 -6.35 18.02 -12.88
CA SER A 189 -6.33 16.58 -12.64
C SER A 189 -7.08 16.19 -11.36
N LEU A 190 -6.74 16.83 -10.23
CA LEU A 190 -7.36 16.56 -8.93
C LEU A 190 -8.82 17.02 -8.89
N PHE A 191 -9.14 18.10 -9.61
CA PHE A 191 -10.50 18.61 -9.72
C PHE A 191 -11.42 17.62 -10.45
N ASP A 192 -11.01 17.17 -11.64
CA ASP A 192 -11.80 16.28 -12.48
C ASP A 192 -11.96 14.89 -11.82
N PHE A 193 -10.85 14.33 -11.33
CA PHE A 193 -10.84 13.09 -10.55
C PHE A 193 -11.72 13.21 -9.31
N GLY A 194 -11.48 14.23 -8.49
CA GLY A 194 -12.07 14.37 -7.18
C GLY A 194 -13.58 14.52 -7.25
N LEU A 195 -14.10 15.32 -8.19
CA LEU A 195 -15.55 15.47 -8.38
C LEU A 195 -16.20 14.19 -8.89
N TYR A 196 -15.65 13.56 -9.92
CA TYR A 196 -16.24 12.34 -10.47
C TYR A 196 -16.23 11.21 -9.43
N PHE A 197 -15.09 10.98 -8.78
CA PHE A 197 -14.92 9.96 -7.76
C PHE A 197 -15.89 10.17 -6.59
N PHE A 198 -15.88 11.37 -5.99
CA PHE A 198 -16.71 11.67 -4.81
C PHE A 198 -18.20 11.41 -5.06
N HIS A 199 -18.68 11.76 -6.25
CA HIS A 199 -20.10 11.66 -6.57
C HIS A 199 -20.55 10.32 -7.15
N SER A 200 -19.63 9.57 -7.75
CA SER A 200 -20.00 8.41 -8.59
C SER A 200 -19.46 7.08 -8.08
N ALA A 201 -18.43 7.06 -7.23
CA ALA A 201 -17.75 5.82 -6.84
C ALA A 201 -18.70 4.79 -6.20
N HIS A 202 -19.46 5.17 -5.17
CA HIS A 202 -20.40 4.26 -4.50
C HIS A 202 -21.51 3.75 -5.43
N GLU A 203 -22.04 4.61 -6.29
CA GLU A 203 -23.10 4.22 -7.23
C GLU A 203 -22.56 3.30 -8.34
N ALA A 204 -21.33 3.54 -8.83
CA ALA A 204 -20.68 2.68 -9.81
C ALA A 204 -20.46 1.27 -9.24
N VAL A 205 -19.95 1.17 -8.00
CA VAL A 205 -19.78 -0.11 -7.29
C VAL A 205 -21.10 -0.82 -7.06
N LYS A 206 -22.13 -0.10 -6.61
CA LYS A 206 -23.48 -0.65 -6.43
C LYS A 206 -24.06 -1.25 -7.72
N ARG A 207 -23.65 -0.73 -8.89
CA ARG A 207 -24.07 -1.22 -10.21
C ARG A 207 -23.21 -2.35 -10.76
N GLY A 208 -22.21 -2.82 -10.00
CA GLY A 208 -21.32 -3.91 -10.40
C GLY A 208 -20.10 -3.48 -11.21
N PHE A 209 -19.75 -2.19 -11.17
CA PHE A 209 -18.56 -1.63 -11.80
C PHE A 209 -17.67 -0.95 -10.75
N GLY A 210 -16.85 0.01 -11.14
CA GLY A 210 -16.04 0.80 -10.21
C GLY A 210 -15.72 2.18 -10.78
N PRO A 211 -15.12 3.06 -9.97
CA PRO A 211 -14.61 4.35 -10.44
C PRO A 211 -13.34 4.13 -11.26
N TYR A 212 -13.45 4.25 -12.59
CA TYR A 212 -12.36 3.95 -13.52
C TYR A 212 -11.85 5.19 -14.23
N PHE A 213 -10.53 5.24 -14.46
CA PHE A 213 -9.84 6.40 -15.00
C PHE A 213 -8.87 6.05 -16.12
N TYR A 214 -8.69 6.99 -17.04
CA TYR A 214 -7.59 7.03 -18.01
C TYR A 214 -6.63 8.14 -17.60
N LEU A 215 -5.32 7.88 -17.49
CA LEU A 215 -4.35 8.83 -16.93
C LEU A 215 -3.41 9.35 -18.03
N PRO A 216 -3.54 10.63 -18.45
CA PRO A 216 -2.83 11.14 -19.61
C PRO A 216 -1.47 11.77 -19.29
N LYS A 217 -0.62 11.82 -20.32
CA LYS A 217 0.58 12.66 -20.43
C LYS A 217 1.57 12.60 -19.24
N MET A 218 1.68 11.44 -18.60
CA MET A 218 2.70 11.22 -17.58
C MET A 218 4.08 11.11 -18.21
N GLU A 219 5.10 11.62 -17.52
CA GLU A 219 6.49 11.58 -17.98
C GLU A 219 7.41 10.72 -17.08
N SER A 220 6.91 10.23 -15.94
CA SER A 220 7.67 9.40 -15.00
C SER A 220 6.79 8.52 -14.11
N HIS A 221 7.32 7.40 -13.62
CA HIS A 221 6.71 6.57 -12.58
C HIS A 221 6.40 7.33 -11.28
N LEU A 222 7.14 8.40 -10.95
CA LEU A 222 6.84 9.21 -9.77
C LEU A 222 5.52 9.99 -9.89
N GLU A 223 5.06 10.25 -11.10
CA GLU A 223 3.74 10.82 -11.36
C GLU A 223 2.63 9.76 -11.28
N ALA A 224 2.96 8.51 -11.62
CA ALA A 224 2.08 7.37 -11.37
C ALA A 224 1.91 7.14 -9.86
N ARG A 225 2.98 7.30 -9.07
CA ARG A 225 2.92 7.30 -7.60
C ARG A 225 2.00 8.39 -7.06
N LEU A 226 2.09 9.62 -7.61
CA LEU A 226 1.19 10.72 -7.22
C LEU A 226 -0.29 10.37 -7.47
N TRP A 227 -0.61 9.74 -8.61
CA TRP A 227 -1.96 9.24 -8.86
C TRP A 227 -2.37 8.15 -7.87
N ASN A 228 -1.48 7.18 -7.59
CA ASN A 228 -1.71 6.13 -6.61
C ASN A 228 -2.04 6.70 -5.22
N ASP A 229 -1.31 7.73 -4.80
CA ASP A 229 -1.54 8.42 -3.52
C ASP A 229 -2.88 9.15 -3.51
N ALA A 230 -3.26 9.81 -4.61
CA ALA A 230 -4.56 10.46 -4.76
C ALA A 230 -5.73 9.45 -4.73
N PHE A 231 -5.56 8.29 -5.38
CA PHE A 231 -6.53 7.18 -5.35
C PHE A 231 -6.71 6.63 -3.94
N ASN A 232 -5.59 6.32 -3.28
CA ASN A 232 -5.56 5.84 -1.91
C ASN A 232 -6.25 6.83 -0.96
N LEU A 233 -5.95 8.13 -1.05
CA LEU A 233 -6.62 9.15 -0.23
C LEU A 233 -8.12 9.22 -0.52
N GLY A 234 -8.51 9.17 -1.79
CA GLY A 234 -9.93 9.15 -2.19
C GLY A 234 -10.68 7.97 -1.57
N GLN A 235 -10.14 6.76 -1.74
CA GLN A 235 -10.71 5.53 -1.20
C GLN A 235 -10.79 5.57 0.33
N ASP A 236 -9.70 5.97 1.00
CA ASP A 236 -9.68 6.14 2.45
C ASP A 236 -10.73 7.17 2.93
N TYR A 237 -10.90 8.28 2.19
CA TYR A 237 -11.82 9.37 2.56
C TYR A 237 -13.30 8.95 2.55
N ILE A 238 -13.72 8.13 1.57
CA ILE A 238 -15.11 7.66 1.47
C ILE A 238 -15.33 6.25 2.03
N GLY A 239 -14.31 5.64 2.65
CA GLY A 239 -14.37 4.29 3.23
C GLY A 239 -14.47 3.17 2.19
N MET A 240 -13.87 3.35 1.01
CA MET A 240 -13.86 2.36 -0.07
C MET A 240 -12.59 1.50 -0.02
N PRO A 241 -12.65 0.17 -0.26
CA PRO A 241 -11.47 -0.68 -0.28
C PRO A 241 -10.42 -0.22 -1.32
N ARG A 242 -9.13 -0.24 -0.94
CA ARG A 242 -8.02 0.02 -1.87
C ARG A 242 -8.02 -0.99 -3.01
N GLY A 243 -7.57 -0.58 -4.19
CA GLY A 243 -7.73 -1.38 -5.40
C GLY A 243 -9.17 -1.55 -5.90
N THR A 244 -10.08 -0.65 -5.53
CA THR A 244 -11.41 -0.51 -6.17
C THR A 244 -11.35 0.49 -7.34
N ILE A 245 -10.60 1.58 -7.18
CA ILE A 245 -10.25 2.46 -8.31
C ILE A 245 -9.40 1.67 -9.31
N ARG A 246 -9.64 1.89 -10.62
CA ARG A 246 -8.75 1.41 -11.69
C ARG A 246 -8.28 2.55 -12.58
N GLY A 247 -7.00 2.53 -12.95
CA GLY A 247 -6.37 3.50 -13.84
C GLY A 247 -5.70 2.80 -15.03
N THR A 248 -6.10 3.15 -16.26
CA THR A 248 -5.34 2.81 -17.48
C THR A 248 -4.45 4.00 -17.83
N VAL A 249 -3.15 3.78 -18.00
CA VAL A 249 -2.20 4.87 -18.28
C VAL A 249 -1.96 5.00 -19.77
N LEU A 250 -2.03 6.21 -20.31
CA LEU A 250 -1.59 6.47 -21.68
C LEU A 250 -0.08 6.63 -21.68
N ILE A 251 0.66 5.71 -22.30
CA ILE A 251 2.10 5.86 -22.50
C ILE A 251 2.31 6.71 -23.74
N GLU A 252 1.92 7.97 -23.65
CA GLU A 252 1.90 8.89 -24.79
C GLU A 252 2.99 9.97 -24.68
N THR A 253 4.00 9.73 -23.85
CA THR A 253 5.22 10.52 -23.81
C THR A 253 6.43 9.62 -24.03
N ILE A 254 7.44 10.13 -24.71
CA ILE A 254 8.65 9.36 -25.01
C ILE A 254 9.38 8.92 -23.73
N LEU A 255 9.31 9.71 -22.66
CA LEU A 255 9.97 9.38 -21.39
C LEU A 255 9.25 8.23 -20.67
N ALA A 256 7.92 8.21 -20.69
CA ALA A 256 7.15 7.13 -20.06
C ALA A 256 7.40 5.76 -20.72
N ALA A 257 7.84 5.71 -21.98
CA ALA A 257 8.20 4.44 -22.63
C ALA A 257 9.41 3.74 -21.98
N PHE A 258 10.29 4.49 -21.31
CA PHE A 258 11.44 3.93 -20.57
C PHE A 258 11.09 3.50 -19.14
N GLU A 259 9.89 3.81 -18.67
CA GLU A 259 9.47 3.61 -17.27
C GLU A 259 8.13 2.84 -17.18
N MET A 260 7.75 2.08 -18.22
CA MET A 260 6.46 1.39 -18.28
C MET A 260 6.26 0.38 -17.13
N ASP A 261 7.30 -0.39 -16.80
CA ASP A 261 7.24 -1.38 -15.72
C ASP A 261 7.09 -0.69 -14.35
N GLU A 262 7.84 0.39 -14.13
CA GLU A 262 7.79 1.21 -12.93
C GLU A 262 6.43 1.92 -12.79
N ILE A 263 5.86 2.45 -13.87
CA ILE A 263 4.53 3.05 -13.88
C ILE A 263 3.47 2.02 -13.44
N ILE A 264 3.50 0.79 -13.98
CA ILE A 264 2.59 -0.28 -13.55
C ILE A 264 2.86 -0.61 -12.09
N TYR A 265 4.12 -0.68 -11.66
CA TYR A 265 4.50 -1.03 -10.29
C TYR A 265 3.97 -0.03 -9.26
N GLU A 266 4.11 1.27 -9.52
CA GLU A 266 3.60 2.34 -8.65
C GLU A 266 2.07 2.34 -8.55
N LEU A 267 1.40 1.89 -9.61
CA LEU A 267 -0.04 1.74 -9.67
C LEU A 267 -0.51 0.29 -9.48
N ARG A 268 0.31 -0.65 -8.99
CA ARG A 268 0.02 -2.10 -9.13
C ARG A 268 -1.33 -2.53 -8.54
N ASP A 269 -1.79 -1.91 -7.46
CA ASP A 269 -3.10 -2.20 -6.85
C ASP A 269 -4.28 -1.58 -7.64
N HIS A 270 -4.02 -0.60 -8.49
CA HIS A 270 -4.99 0.21 -9.22
C HIS A 270 -4.85 0.10 -10.75
N SER A 271 -3.81 -0.54 -11.28
CA SER A 271 -3.54 -0.55 -12.72
C SER A 271 -4.58 -1.40 -13.45
N SER A 272 -5.10 -0.87 -14.56
CA SER A 272 -5.88 -1.63 -15.53
C SER A 272 -5.20 -1.68 -16.90
N GLY A 273 -3.90 -1.39 -16.96
CA GLY A 273 -3.10 -1.49 -18.17
C GLY A 273 -2.55 -0.18 -18.69
N LEU A 274 -1.94 -0.27 -19.87
CA LEU A 274 -1.34 0.84 -20.60
C LEU A 274 -2.00 0.99 -21.97
N ASN A 275 -1.93 2.19 -22.56
CA ASN A 275 -2.46 2.49 -23.89
C ASN A 275 -1.39 3.09 -24.82
N CYS A 276 -1.45 2.69 -26.09
CA CYS A 276 -0.64 3.22 -27.17
C CYS A 276 -1.21 4.53 -27.75
N GLY A 277 -0.45 5.62 -27.67
CA GLY A 277 -0.74 6.89 -28.34
C GLY A 277 0.05 7.07 -29.64
N ARG A 278 -0.47 7.85 -30.59
CA ARG A 278 0.28 8.26 -31.80
C ARG A 278 0.67 9.74 -31.75
N TRP A 279 -0.30 10.65 -31.77
CA TRP A 279 -0.03 12.09 -31.91
C TRP A 279 0.70 12.66 -30.71
N ASP A 280 0.23 12.39 -29.49
CA ASP A 280 0.90 12.85 -28.27
C ASP A 280 2.32 12.27 -28.14
N TYR A 281 2.53 11.01 -28.53
CA TYR A 281 3.84 10.37 -28.45
C TYR A 281 4.84 11.00 -29.43
N ILE A 282 4.41 11.29 -30.66
CA ILE A 282 5.22 12.00 -31.66
C ILE A 282 5.48 13.44 -31.22
N PHE A 283 4.45 14.14 -30.74
CA PHE A 283 4.57 15.47 -30.17
C PHE A 283 5.58 15.49 -29.02
N SER A 284 5.48 14.57 -28.06
CA SER A 284 6.41 14.44 -26.95
C SER A 284 7.82 14.15 -27.44
N THR A 285 7.99 13.32 -28.46
CA THR A 285 9.30 13.02 -29.06
C THR A 285 9.94 14.29 -29.61
N ILE A 286 9.19 15.09 -30.39
CA ILE A 286 9.66 16.37 -30.91
C ILE A 286 9.96 17.34 -29.75
N LYS A 287 9.06 17.46 -28.77
CA LYS A 287 9.22 18.33 -27.60
C LYS A 287 10.50 18.04 -26.83
N LYS A 288 10.74 16.76 -26.52
CA LYS A 288 11.88 16.33 -25.70
C LYS A 288 13.20 16.46 -26.45
N PHE A 289 13.24 16.17 -27.74
CA PHE A 289 14.46 16.25 -28.55
C PHE A 289 14.55 17.50 -29.42
N ARG A 290 13.81 18.56 -29.08
CA ARG A 290 13.65 19.76 -29.91
C ARG A 290 14.97 20.45 -30.27
N GLN A 291 16.00 20.34 -29.42
CA GLN A 291 17.32 20.93 -29.66
C GLN A 291 18.26 20.03 -30.50
N HIS A 292 17.86 18.79 -30.81
CA HIS A 292 18.74 17.81 -31.45
C HIS A 292 18.39 17.61 -32.93
N PRO A 293 19.28 17.96 -33.88
CA PRO A 293 19.00 17.86 -35.31
C PRO A 293 18.82 16.42 -35.80
N ASN A 294 19.37 15.43 -35.09
CA ASN A 294 19.23 14.01 -35.44
C ASN A 294 17.84 13.45 -35.15
N PHE A 295 16.96 14.22 -34.49
CA PHE A 295 15.61 13.81 -34.12
C PHE A 295 14.53 14.54 -34.94
N VAL A 296 14.92 15.16 -36.06
CA VAL A 296 13.97 15.81 -36.96
C VAL A 296 13.12 14.77 -37.68
N LEU A 297 11.80 14.89 -37.56
CA LEU A 297 10.85 13.97 -38.18
C LEU A 297 10.32 14.53 -39.52
N PRO A 298 10.00 13.65 -40.51
CA PRO A 298 9.36 14.06 -41.76
C PRO A 298 7.89 14.43 -41.53
N ASP A 299 7.13 14.70 -42.59
CA ASP A 299 5.68 14.93 -42.50
C ASP A 299 5.00 13.87 -41.60
N ARG A 300 4.17 14.29 -40.64
CA ARG A 300 3.58 13.40 -39.61
C ARG A 300 2.77 12.22 -40.17
N SER A 301 2.26 12.35 -41.41
CA SER A 301 1.57 11.26 -42.11
C SER A 301 2.49 10.07 -42.37
N ALA A 302 3.79 10.31 -42.59
CA ALA A 302 4.82 9.29 -42.78
C ALA A 302 5.26 8.62 -41.46
N VAL A 303 5.04 9.28 -40.33
CA VAL A 303 5.34 8.74 -38.99
C VAL A 303 4.19 7.82 -38.56
N THR A 304 4.10 6.64 -39.19
CA THR A 304 3.08 5.61 -38.90
C THR A 304 3.46 4.76 -37.69
N MET A 305 2.54 3.96 -37.18
CA MET A 305 2.84 3.02 -36.08
C MET A 305 3.79 1.87 -36.48
N THR A 306 4.28 1.80 -37.72
CA THR A 306 5.23 0.77 -38.20
C THR A 306 6.66 1.28 -38.37
N VAL A 307 6.91 2.57 -38.16
CA VAL A 307 8.27 3.12 -38.27
C VAL A 307 9.09 2.67 -37.04
N PRO A 308 10.44 2.60 -37.11
CA PRO A 308 11.24 1.84 -36.16
C PRO A 308 10.96 2.13 -34.68
N PHE A 309 11.01 3.40 -34.24
CA PHE A 309 10.79 3.74 -32.84
C PHE A 309 9.34 3.54 -32.36
N MET A 310 8.34 3.69 -33.25
CA MET A 310 6.93 3.44 -32.92
C MET A 310 6.63 1.94 -32.80
N ASP A 311 7.22 1.13 -33.67
CA ASP A 311 7.09 -0.34 -33.64
C ASP A 311 7.77 -0.91 -32.38
N ALA A 312 8.96 -0.40 -32.03
CA ALA A 312 9.64 -0.75 -30.79
C ALA A 312 8.79 -0.41 -29.55
N TYR A 313 8.23 0.80 -29.53
CA TYR A 313 7.31 1.26 -28.50
C TYR A 313 6.08 0.34 -28.33
N VAL A 314 5.40 0.00 -29.41
CA VAL A 314 4.22 -0.89 -29.38
C VAL A 314 4.59 -2.28 -28.84
N LYS A 315 5.69 -2.87 -29.36
CA LYS A 315 6.14 -4.19 -28.94
C LYS A 315 6.50 -4.21 -27.44
N LEU A 316 7.23 -3.21 -26.97
CA LEU A 316 7.61 -3.07 -25.57
C LEU A 316 6.38 -2.92 -24.66
N LEU A 317 5.41 -2.10 -25.06
CA LEU A 317 4.18 -1.89 -24.27
C LEU A 317 3.41 -3.20 -24.10
N ILE A 318 3.16 -3.93 -25.20
CA ILE A 318 2.44 -5.21 -25.15
C ILE A 318 3.18 -6.19 -24.25
N GLN A 319 4.49 -6.36 -24.46
CA GLN A 319 5.30 -7.27 -23.65
C GLN A 319 5.23 -6.89 -22.16
N THR A 320 5.40 -5.62 -21.82
CA THR A 320 5.42 -5.13 -20.43
C THR A 320 4.06 -5.37 -19.77
N CYS A 321 2.98 -4.91 -20.39
CA CYS A 321 1.62 -5.12 -19.88
C CYS A 321 1.30 -6.59 -19.65
N HIS A 322 1.54 -7.43 -20.66
CA HIS A 322 1.20 -8.84 -20.59
C HIS A 322 2.10 -9.54 -19.61
N LYS A 323 3.40 -9.22 -19.51
CA LYS A 323 4.28 -9.69 -18.43
C LYS A 323 3.70 -9.37 -17.05
N ARG A 324 3.05 -8.22 -16.86
CA ARG A 324 2.42 -7.81 -15.59
C ARG A 324 0.97 -8.20 -15.42
N GLY A 325 0.34 -8.84 -16.42
CA GLY A 325 -1.05 -9.30 -16.33
C GLY A 325 -2.09 -8.18 -16.40
N VAL A 326 -1.74 -7.05 -17.00
CA VAL A 326 -2.63 -5.90 -17.22
C VAL A 326 -2.78 -5.62 -18.72
N HIS A 327 -3.84 -4.91 -19.13
CA HIS A 327 -4.14 -4.71 -20.56
C HIS A 327 -3.10 -3.87 -21.31
N ALA A 328 -2.86 -4.22 -22.58
CA ALA A 328 -2.17 -3.44 -23.60
C ALA A 328 -3.17 -2.93 -24.64
N MET A 329 -3.57 -1.67 -24.54
CA MET A 329 -4.56 -1.06 -25.43
C MET A 329 -3.91 -0.44 -26.68
N GLY A 330 -4.53 -0.66 -27.84
CA GLY A 330 -4.12 -0.11 -29.14
C GLY A 330 -4.56 1.35 -29.36
N GLY A 331 -4.24 1.88 -30.54
CA GLY A 331 -4.38 3.30 -30.86
C GLY A 331 -5.73 3.70 -31.45
N MET A 332 -5.87 5.00 -31.71
CA MET A 332 -7.08 5.64 -32.23
C MET A 332 -7.32 5.41 -33.73
N ALA A 333 -8.57 5.11 -34.10
CA ALA A 333 -9.11 5.38 -35.43
C ALA A 333 -10.11 6.54 -35.38
N ALA A 334 -9.71 7.70 -35.90
CA ALA A 334 -10.46 8.95 -35.83
C ALA A 334 -11.34 9.25 -37.06
N GLN A 335 -11.44 8.31 -38.02
CA GLN A 335 -12.10 8.54 -39.30
C GLN A 335 -13.61 8.82 -39.15
N ILE A 336 -14.07 9.89 -39.79
CA ILE A 336 -15.47 10.21 -40.00
C ILE A 336 -15.87 9.65 -41.39
N PRO A 337 -16.97 8.88 -41.50
CA PRO A 337 -17.44 8.39 -42.79
C PRO A 337 -17.68 9.51 -43.80
N ILE A 338 -17.17 9.34 -45.02
CA ILE A 338 -17.28 10.30 -46.13
C ILE A 338 -18.54 9.93 -46.91
N LYS A 339 -19.58 10.76 -46.84
CA LYS A 339 -20.90 10.42 -47.42
C LYS A 339 -20.98 10.68 -48.93
N ASP A 340 -20.25 11.68 -49.40
CA ASP A 340 -20.40 12.21 -50.76
C ASP A 340 -19.32 11.67 -51.73
N ASP A 341 -18.40 10.83 -51.25
CA ASP A 341 -17.36 10.16 -52.04
C ASP A 341 -17.15 8.73 -51.54
N LYS A 342 -17.78 7.78 -52.26
CA LYS A 342 -17.75 6.35 -51.88
C LYS A 342 -16.35 5.75 -51.98
N GLU A 343 -15.57 6.08 -53.02
CA GLU A 343 -14.23 5.51 -53.20
C GLU A 343 -13.26 6.00 -52.12
N ALA A 344 -13.30 7.30 -51.80
CA ALA A 344 -12.51 7.83 -50.69
C ALA A 344 -12.93 7.23 -49.34
N ASN A 345 -14.23 7.03 -49.13
CA ASN A 345 -14.74 6.38 -47.93
C ASN A 345 -14.24 4.92 -47.83
N ASP A 346 -14.37 4.14 -48.90
CA ASP A 346 -13.95 2.73 -48.93
C ASP A 346 -12.45 2.61 -48.61
N ARG A 347 -11.60 3.43 -49.25
CA ARG A 347 -10.15 3.47 -48.96
C ARG A 347 -9.86 3.81 -47.49
N ALA A 348 -10.57 4.78 -46.92
CA ALA A 348 -10.37 5.16 -45.53
C ALA A 348 -10.79 4.04 -44.56
N MET A 349 -11.94 3.40 -44.82
CA MET A 349 -12.42 2.27 -44.01
C MET A 349 -11.51 1.04 -44.12
N ASP A 350 -10.94 0.78 -45.30
CA ASP A 350 -9.96 -0.30 -45.49
C ASP A 350 -8.65 -0.02 -44.73
N GLY A 351 -8.21 1.23 -44.68
CA GLY A 351 -7.11 1.66 -43.81
C GLY A 351 -7.40 1.36 -42.34
N VAL A 352 -8.60 1.70 -41.85
CA VAL A 352 -9.03 1.36 -40.48
C VAL A 352 -8.99 -0.16 -40.25
N ARG A 353 -9.52 -0.96 -41.19
CA ARG A 353 -9.47 -2.44 -41.09
C ARG A 353 -8.03 -2.97 -40.98
N ALA A 354 -7.14 -2.47 -41.83
CA ALA A 354 -5.74 -2.89 -41.85
C ALA A 354 -5.03 -2.54 -40.53
N ASP A 355 -5.26 -1.33 -40.01
CA ASP A 355 -4.66 -0.88 -38.75
C ASP A 355 -5.16 -1.72 -37.56
N LYS A 356 -6.48 -1.97 -37.46
CA LYS A 356 -7.05 -2.77 -36.37
C LYS A 356 -6.61 -4.24 -36.45
N LEU A 357 -6.49 -4.77 -37.66
CA LEU A 357 -6.00 -6.13 -37.88
C LEU A 357 -4.54 -6.28 -37.43
N ARG A 358 -3.71 -5.26 -37.68
CA ARG A 358 -2.33 -5.25 -37.19
C ARG A 358 -2.29 -5.20 -35.67
N GLU A 359 -3.08 -4.35 -35.03
CA GLU A 359 -3.07 -4.19 -33.56
C GLU A 359 -3.40 -5.49 -32.84
N VAL A 360 -4.52 -6.14 -33.20
CA VAL A 360 -4.93 -7.39 -32.57
C VAL A 360 -3.90 -8.51 -32.78
N ARG A 361 -3.30 -8.58 -33.99
CA ARG A 361 -2.24 -9.54 -34.31
C ARG A 361 -0.93 -9.27 -33.57
N ALA A 362 -0.61 -8.01 -33.28
CA ALA A 362 0.59 -7.65 -32.54
C ALA A 362 0.50 -8.10 -31.07
N GLY A 363 -0.72 -8.17 -30.54
CA GLY A 363 -0.99 -8.60 -29.18
C GLY A 363 -1.97 -7.72 -28.40
N HIS A 364 -2.45 -6.59 -28.94
CA HIS A 364 -3.32 -5.69 -28.19
C HIS A 364 -4.62 -6.34 -27.71
N ASP A 365 -5.03 -6.02 -26.48
CA ASP A 365 -6.28 -6.51 -25.88
C ASP A 365 -7.53 -5.72 -26.32
N GLY A 366 -7.31 -4.58 -26.97
CA GLY A 366 -8.38 -3.73 -27.46
C GLY A 366 -7.87 -2.54 -28.24
N THR A 367 -8.79 -1.72 -28.74
CA THR A 367 -8.47 -0.57 -29.61
C THR A 367 -9.44 0.60 -29.44
N TRP A 368 -9.07 1.77 -29.96
CA TRP A 368 -9.86 2.99 -29.89
C TRP A 368 -10.52 3.39 -31.20
N VAL A 369 -11.73 3.94 -31.08
CA VAL A 369 -12.47 4.62 -32.15
C VAL A 369 -13.03 5.96 -31.64
N ALA A 370 -13.06 6.99 -32.50
CA ALA A 370 -13.66 8.29 -32.16
C ALA A 370 -15.11 8.44 -32.63
N HIS A 371 -15.59 7.53 -33.49
CA HIS A 371 -16.92 7.63 -34.10
C HIS A 371 -17.69 6.31 -34.04
N PRO A 372 -18.99 6.30 -33.66
CA PRO A 372 -19.79 5.08 -33.54
C PRO A 372 -19.84 4.20 -34.79
N ALA A 373 -19.75 4.80 -35.98
CA ALA A 373 -19.74 4.06 -37.24
C ALA A 373 -18.52 3.14 -37.43
N LEU A 374 -17.40 3.42 -36.74
CA LEU A 374 -16.20 2.59 -36.79
C LEU A 374 -16.26 1.42 -35.80
N ALA A 375 -17.17 1.47 -34.83
CA ALA A 375 -17.27 0.47 -33.77
C ALA A 375 -17.54 -0.94 -34.33
N ALA A 376 -18.36 -1.05 -35.38
CA ALA A 376 -18.63 -2.33 -36.04
C ALA A 376 -17.36 -2.91 -36.69
N ILE A 377 -16.63 -2.09 -37.44
CA ILE A 377 -15.38 -2.50 -38.12
C ILE A 377 -14.36 -3.01 -37.10
N ALA A 378 -14.12 -2.24 -36.03
CA ALA A 378 -13.17 -2.62 -34.99
C ALA A 378 -13.62 -3.89 -34.25
N SER A 379 -14.93 -3.98 -33.93
CA SER A 379 -15.49 -5.15 -33.24
C SER A 379 -15.36 -6.42 -34.08
N ASP A 380 -15.67 -6.37 -35.37
CA ASP A 380 -15.59 -7.54 -36.25
C ASP A 380 -14.16 -8.09 -36.35
N ILE A 381 -13.17 -7.19 -36.47
CA ILE A 381 -11.76 -7.55 -36.51
C ILE A 381 -11.30 -8.18 -35.20
N PHE A 382 -11.59 -7.54 -34.05
CA PHE A 382 -11.19 -8.07 -32.75
C PHE A 382 -11.95 -9.35 -32.39
N ASN A 383 -13.25 -9.46 -32.70
CA ASN A 383 -14.02 -10.70 -32.48
C ASN A 383 -13.44 -11.87 -33.28
N LYS A 384 -13.00 -11.63 -34.51
CA LYS A 384 -12.43 -12.67 -35.37
C LYS A 384 -11.04 -13.12 -34.93
N HIS A 385 -10.21 -12.20 -34.44
CA HIS A 385 -8.79 -12.47 -34.16
C HIS A 385 -8.45 -12.58 -32.67
N MET A 386 -9.35 -12.15 -31.78
CA MET A 386 -9.28 -12.26 -30.33
C MET A 386 -10.59 -12.90 -29.80
N PRO A 387 -10.72 -14.24 -29.90
CA PRO A 387 -11.92 -14.96 -29.46
C PRO A 387 -12.09 -14.96 -27.94
N THR A 388 -11.00 -14.77 -27.19
CA THR A 388 -10.99 -14.59 -25.73
C THR A 388 -11.41 -13.15 -25.35
N PRO A 389 -11.71 -12.88 -24.07
CA PRO A 389 -11.98 -11.51 -23.61
C PRO A 389 -10.81 -10.53 -23.79
N ASN A 390 -9.58 -11.05 -23.76
CA ASN A 390 -8.32 -10.32 -23.89
C ASN A 390 -7.20 -11.31 -24.31
N GLN A 391 -5.98 -10.82 -24.50
CA GLN A 391 -4.78 -11.53 -24.93
C GLN A 391 -3.64 -11.48 -23.90
N LEU A 392 -3.93 -11.28 -22.61
CA LEU A 392 -2.92 -11.20 -21.53
C LEU A 392 -1.96 -12.41 -21.47
N PHE A 393 -2.36 -13.56 -22.04
CA PHE A 393 -1.54 -14.75 -22.17
C PHE A 393 -0.46 -14.67 -23.26
N VAL A 394 -0.53 -13.71 -24.18
CA VAL A 394 0.46 -13.47 -25.24
C VAL A 394 1.65 -12.69 -24.68
N ARG A 395 2.54 -13.35 -23.94
CA ARG A 395 3.60 -12.67 -23.14
C ARG A 395 4.70 -11.97 -23.95
N ARG A 396 4.82 -12.23 -25.25
CA ARG A 396 5.84 -11.66 -26.16
C ARG A 396 7.28 -11.77 -25.63
N GLU A 397 7.67 -12.96 -25.17
CA GLU A 397 9.03 -13.23 -24.70
C GLU A 397 10.08 -13.14 -25.83
N ASP A 398 9.65 -13.15 -27.09
CA ASP A 398 10.47 -12.90 -28.28
C ASP A 398 10.99 -11.46 -28.38
N VAL A 399 10.29 -10.50 -27.75
CA VAL A 399 10.56 -9.07 -27.88
C VAL A 399 11.74 -8.67 -27.00
N HIS A 400 12.74 -8.03 -27.59
CA HIS A 400 13.88 -7.44 -26.88
C HIS A 400 14.09 -6.03 -27.40
N ILE A 401 13.62 -5.03 -26.66
CA ILE A 401 13.70 -3.61 -27.03
C ILE A 401 14.76 -2.92 -26.18
N THR A 402 15.70 -2.24 -26.83
CA THR A 402 16.72 -1.42 -26.19
C THR A 402 16.30 0.06 -26.18
N ALA A 403 17.01 0.88 -25.40
CA ALA A 403 16.83 2.32 -25.46
C ALA A 403 17.07 2.90 -26.86
N MET A 404 18.04 2.37 -27.60
CA MET A 404 18.35 2.83 -28.95
C MET A 404 17.22 2.52 -29.94
N ASP A 405 16.48 1.43 -29.75
CA ASP A 405 15.32 1.11 -30.59
C ASP A 405 14.21 2.15 -30.41
N LEU A 406 13.95 2.58 -29.17
CA LEU A 406 13.00 3.65 -28.85
C LEU A 406 13.47 5.04 -29.33
N LEU A 407 14.76 5.20 -29.61
CA LEU A 407 15.37 6.44 -30.10
C LEU A 407 15.70 6.39 -31.60
N ASN A 408 15.27 5.35 -32.32
CA ASN A 408 15.58 5.15 -33.73
C ASN A 408 14.67 5.99 -34.64
N MET A 409 15.10 7.23 -34.91
CA MET A 409 14.39 8.19 -35.75
C MET A 409 14.59 7.98 -37.26
N ASN A 410 15.01 6.80 -37.71
CA ASN A 410 15.12 6.45 -39.13
C ASN A 410 13.72 6.26 -39.75
N VAL A 411 13.01 7.36 -39.94
CA VAL A 411 11.66 7.38 -40.49
C VAL A 411 11.72 7.71 -41.98
N PRO A 412 11.33 6.79 -42.88
CA PRO A 412 11.26 7.09 -44.30
C PRO A 412 10.17 8.14 -44.55
N GLY A 413 10.52 9.23 -45.21
CA GLY A 413 9.58 10.31 -45.50
C GLY A 413 10.28 11.55 -46.02
N LYS A 414 9.49 12.54 -46.41
CA LYS A 414 9.96 13.86 -46.82
C LYS A 414 9.23 14.93 -46.03
N ILE A 415 9.80 16.13 -45.98
CA ILE A 415 9.14 17.34 -45.50
C ILE A 415 8.67 18.07 -46.75
N THR A 416 7.38 18.41 -46.84
CA THR A 416 6.81 19.04 -48.06
C THR A 416 6.11 20.36 -47.74
N GLU A 417 6.01 21.26 -48.72
CA GLU A 417 5.20 22.48 -48.53
C GLU A 417 3.71 22.13 -48.26
N ASP A 418 3.20 21.08 -48.89
CA ASP A 418 1.85 20.57 -48.64
C ASP A 418 1.68 20.09 -47.18
N GLY A 419 2.67 19.36 -46.65
CA GLY A 419 2.72 18.97 -45.23
C GLY A 419 2.71 20.17 -44.28
N ILE A 420 3.49 21.22 -44.60
CA ILE A 420 3.50 22.48 -43.86
C ILE A 420 2.12 23.14 -43.88
N ARG A 421 1.51 23.32 -45.05
CA ARG A 421 0.18 23.94 -45.19
C ARG A 421 -0.92 23.15 -44.48
N LYS A 422 -0.87 21.82 -44.54
CA LYS A 422 -1.79 20.94 -43.80
C LYS A 422 -1.68 21.11 -42.29
N ASN A 423 -0.46 21.17 -41.76
CA ASN A 423 -0.23 21.42 -40.33
C ASN A 423 -0.72 22.81 -39.91
N LEU A 424 -0.51 23.83 -40.75
CA LEU A 424 -1.03 25.18 -40.53
C LEU A 424 -2.57 25.21 -40.52
N TYR A 425 -3.21 24.62 -41.53
CA TYR A 425 -4.67 24.55 -41.65
C TYR A 425 -5.32 23.86 -40.44
N ILE A 426 -4.76 22.71 -40.04
CA ILE A 426 -5.30 21.93 -38.92
C ILE A 426 -5.04 22.64 -37.59
N GLY A 427 -3.84 23.17 -37.37
CA GLY A 427 -3.52 23.94 -36.17
C GLY A 427 -4.42 25.17 -36.02
N LEU A 428 -4.59 25.96 -37.07
CA LEU A 428 -5.49 27.12 -37.08
C LEU A 428 -6.94 26.73 -36.81
N GLY A 429 -7.46 25.72 -37.52
CA GLY A 429 -8.83 25.26 -37.38
C GLY A 429 -9.14 24.74 -35.98
N TYR A 430 -8.23 23.95 -35.40
CA TYR A 430 -8.38 23.43 -34.05
C TYR A 430 -8.27 24.53 -33.00
N MET A 431 -7.24 25.39 -33.06
CA MET A 431 -7.05 26.50 -32.11
C MET A 431 -8.24 27.45 -32.10
N GLU A 432 -8.78 27.78 -33.27
CA GLU A 432 -9.96 28.64 -33.39
C GLU A 432 -11.18 28.02 -32.70
N ALA A 433 -11.45 26.73 -32.95
CA ALA A 433 -12.56 26.02 -32.34
C ALA A 433 -12.39 25.86 -30.81
N TRP A 434 -11.17 25.58 -30.36
CA TRP A 434 -10.85 25.41 -28.94
C TRP A 434 -11.06 26.70 -28.15
N ILE A 435 -10.65 27.84 -28.70
CA ILE A 435 -10.90 29.17 -28.10
C ILE A 435 -12.41 29.49 -28.02
N ARG A 436 -13.22 28.90 -28.92
CA ARG A 436 -14.69 28.97 -28.84
C ARG A 436 -15.32 27.96 -27.88
N GLY A 437 -14.51 27.19 -27.15
CA GLY A 437 -14.97 26.17 -26.20
C GLY A 437 -15.27 24.80 -26.82
N VAL A 438 -14.78 24.50 -28.03
CA VAL A 438 -14.98 23.22 -28.70
C VAL A 438 -13.65 22.48 -28.85
N GLY A 439 -13.46 21.40 -28.10
CA GLY A 439 -12.21 20.61 -28.08
C GLY A 439 -12.19 19.38 -28.98
N CYS A 440 -13.34 18.97 -29.54
CA CYS A 440 -13.49 17.80 -30.40
C CYS A 440 -14.00 18.28 -31.77
N VAL A 441 -13.12 18.32 -32.76
CA VAL A 441 -13.34 19.13 -33.98
C VAL A 441 -13.24 18.27 -35.24
N PRO A 442 -14.29 18.20 -36.07
CA PRO A 442 -14.22 17.52 -37.36
C PRO A 442 -13.40 18.35 -38.36
N ILE A 443 -12.22 17.87 -38.75
CA ILE A 443 -11.35 18.52 -39.74
C ILE A 443 -10.91 17.47 -40.76
N ASN A 444 -11.12 17.73 -42.06
CA ASN A 444 -10.73 16.83 -43.15
C ASN A 444 -11.22 15.37 -42.95
N TYR A 445 -12.47 15.22 -42.50
CA TYR A 445 -13.09 13.92 -42.19
C TYR A 445 -12.41 13.13 -41.08
N LEU A 446 -11.63 13.77 -40.21
CA LEU A 446 -11.09 13.21 -38.99
C LEU A 446 -11.68 13.94 -37.78
N MET A 447 -11.93 13.21 -36.69
CA MET A 447 -12.31 13.81 -35.42
C MET A 447 -11.03 14.15 -34.65
N GLU A 448 -10.64 15.42 -34.69
CA GLU A 448 -9.37 15.89 -34.14
C GLU A 448 -9.52 16.41 -32.70
N ASP A 449 -8.46 16.18 -31.92
CA ASP A 449 -8.29 16.64 -30.54
C ASP A 449 -7.00 17.49 -30.41
N ALA A 450 -6.66 17.90 -29.18
CA ALA A 450 -5.53 18.80 -28.96
C ALA A 450 -4.19 18.21 -29.43
N ALA A 451 -3.98 16.89 -29.28
CA ALA A 451 -2.77 16.22 -29.70
C ALA A 451 -2.46 16.41 -31.20
N THR A 452 -3.49 16.47 -32.06
CA THR A 452 -3.29 16.75 -33.48
C THR A 452 -2.75 18.18 -33.71
N ALA A 453 -3.25 19.17 -32.98
CA ALA A 453 -2.73 20.53 -33.07
C ALA A 453 -1.32 20.64 -32.46
N GLU A 454 -1.03 19.90 -31.38
CA GLU A 454 0.27 19.84 -30.72
C GLU A 454 1.38 19.30 -31.64
N VAL A 455 1.13 18.16 -32.29
CA VAL A 455 2.10 17.61 -33.25
C VAL A 455 2.26 18.53 -34.47
N SER A 456 1.16 19.14 -34.94
CA SER A 456 1.19 20.07 -36.09
C SER A 456 2.08 21.28 -35.81
N ARG A 457 1.91 21.96 -34.67
CA ARG A 457 2.77 23.11 -34.31
C ARG A 457 4.21 22.68 -34.05
N SER A 458 4.41 21.51 -33.44
CA SER A 458 5.75 21.06 -33.05
C SER A 458 6.61 20.68 -34.26
N GLN A 459 6.02 20.09 -35.29
CA GLN A 459 6.72 19.86 -36.56
C GLN A 459 7.12 21.16 -37.23
N LEU A 460 6.20 22.13 -37.34
CA LEU A 460 6.48 23.43 -37.92
C LEU A 460 7.62 24.15 -37.18
N TRP A 461 7.56 24.15 -35.84
CA TRP A 461 8.62 24.69 -35.00
C TRP A 461 9.97 23.98 -35.25
N GLN A 462 9.97 22.64 -35.27
CA GLN A 462 11.18 21.83 -35.43
C GLN A 462 11.85 22.07 -36.78
N TRP A 463 11.06 22.15 -37.85
CA TRP A 463 11.56 22.38 -39.20
C TRP A 463 12.19 23.77 -39.34
N VAL A 464 11.58 24.80 -38.75
CA VAL A 464 12.17 26.15 -38.73
C VAL A 464 13.42 26.21 -37.85
N LYS A 465 13.38 25.61 -36.65
CA LYS A 465 14.51 25.58 -35.71
C LYS A 465 15.78 25.01 -36.33
N HIS A 466 15.64 23.90 -37.07
CA HIS A 466 16.77 23.19 -37.69
C HIS A 466 17.03 23.62 -39.14
N GLY A 467 16.27 24.59 -39.65
CA GLY A 467 16.48 25.19 -40.98
C GLY A 467 16.43 24.18 -42.13
N VAL A 468 15.54 23.19 -42.04
CA VAL A 468 15.43 22.09 -43.01
C VAL A 468 14.91 22.56 -44.36
N SER A 469 15.22 21.80 -45.42
CA SER A 469 14.68 22.05 -46.76
C SER A 469 13.50 21.12 -47.06
N THR A 470 12.47 21.65 -47.70
CA THR A 470 11.38 20.83 -48.22
C THR A 470 11.85 19.98 -49.42
N ALA A 471 11.07 18.97 -49.80
CA ALA A 471 11.32 18.14 -50.98
C ALA A 471 11.40 18.96 -52.28
N GLU A 472 10.72 20.11 -52.31
CA GLU A 472 10.72 21.08 -53.40
C GLU A 472 11.94 22.02 -53.37
N GLY A 473 12.87 21.85 -52.42
CA GLY A 473 14.10 22.63 -52.32
C GLY A 473 13.97 23.98 -51.60
N LYS A 474 12.82 24.26 -50.96
CA LYS A 474 12.60 25.51 -50.23
C LYS A 474 13.11 25.38 -48.80
N LYS A 475 13.94 26.31 -48.35
CA LYS A 475 14.38 26.37 -46.96
C LYS A 475 13.23 26.81 -46.05
N VAL A 476 12.97 26.05 -45.00
CA VAL A 476 11.94 26.34 -44.00
C VAL A 476 12.56 27.26 -42.94
N ASP A 477 12.38 28.57 -43.10
CA ASP A 477 12.79 29.57 -42.13
C ASP A 477 11.60 30.35 -41.54
N LYS A 478 11.87 31.22 -40.58
CA LYS A 478 10.87 32.05 -39.89
C LYS A 478 10.02 32.87 -40.87
N SER A 479 10.64 33.49 -41.87
CA SER A 479 9.93 34.33 -42.85
C SER A 479 9.00 33.49 -43.73
N TYR A 480 9.47 32.31 -44.11
CA TYR A 480 8.73 31.35 -44.92
C TYR A 480 7.51 30.82 -44.16
N ALA A 481 7.69 30.36 -42.92
CA ALA A 481 6.62 29.84 -42.08
C ALA A 481 5.53 30.89 -41.79
N LEU A 482 5.92 32.13 -41.42
CA LEU A 482 4.97 33.21 -41.14
C LEU A 482 4.20 33.66 -42.38
N ARG A 483 4.82 33.67 -43.56
CA ARG A 483 4.13 33.96 -44.82
C ARG A 483 3.08 32.90 -45.11
N LEU A 484 3.43 31.61 -45.00
CA LEU A 484 2.49 30.51 -45.21
C LEU A 484 1.35 30.53 -44.18
N LEU A 485 1.64 30.82 -42.91
CA LEU A 485 0.62 30.98 -41.87
C LEU A 485 -0.38 32.07 -42.24
N ARG A 486 0.09 33.24 -42.69
CA ARG A 486 -0.79 34.34 -43.12
C ARG A 486 -1.65 33.92 -44.32
N GLU A 487 -1.05 33.30 -45.33
CA GLU A 487 -1.78 32.81 -46.51
C GLU A 487 -2.90 31.83 -46.13
N GLU A 488 -2.64 30.86 -45.24
CA GLU A 488 -3.64 29.88 -44.80
C GLU A 488 -4.71 30.52 -43.89
N ALA A 489 -4.33 31.41 -42.97
CA ALA A 489 -5.28 32.14 -42.13
C ALA A 489 -6.24 33.00 -42.98
N ASP A 490 -5.71 33.76 -43.95
CA ASP A 490 -6.50 34.61 -44.84
C ASP A 490 -7.48 33.81 -45.72
N LYS A 491 -7.10 32.58 -46.12
CA LYS A 491 -8.00 31.66 -46.82
C LYS A 491 -9.13 31.19 -45.90
N MET A 492 -8.82 30.77 -44.69
CA MET A 492 -9.81 30.21 -43.75
C MET A 492 -10.81 31.26 -43.24
N VAL A 493 -10.36 32.50 -43.01
CA VAL A 493 -11.24 33.60 -42.57
C VAL A 493 -12.43 33.79 -43.53
N LYS A 494 -12.24 33.61 -44.84
CA LYS A 494 -13.30 33.78 -45.84
C LYS A 494 -14.45 32.78 -45.72
N SER A 495 -14.18 31.60 -45.16
CA SER A 495 -15.17 30.53 -44.96
C SER A 495 -15.83 30.54 -43.58
N LEU A 496 -15.39 31.40 -42.66
CA LEU A 496 -15.88 31.44 -41.28
C LEU A 496 -16.93 32.53 -41.08
N PRO A 497 -17.93 32.31 -40.19
CA PRO A 497 -18.94 33.32 -39.87
C PRO A 497 -18.34 34.53 -39.15
N ALA A 498 -19.07 35.65 -39.13
CA ALA A 498 -18.70 36.83 -38.37
C ALA A 498 -18.58 36.52 -36.87
N GLY A 499 -17.53 37.05 -36.20
CA GLY A 499 -17.25 36.78 -34.78
C GLY A 499 -16.41 35.52 -34.49
N ASN A 500 -15.86 34.88 -35.52
CA ASN A 500 -14.87 33.80 -35.38
C ASN A 500 -13.61 34.27 -34.63
N LYS A 501 -12.81 33.30 -34.15
CA LYS A 501 -11.59 33.56 -33.36
C LYS A 501 -10.30 33.35 -34.16
N MET A 502 -10.38 33.34 -35.49
CA MET A 502 -9.26 32.95 -36.36
C MET A 502 -8.06 33.90 -36.26
N GLN A 503 -8.32 35.21 -36.14
CA GLN A 503 -7.26 36.21 -35.98
C GLN A 503 -6.47 35.99 -34.68
N LEU A 504 -7.16 35.71 -33.58
CA LEU A 504 -6.55 35.42 -32.28
C LEU A 504 -5.79 34.08 -32.32
N ALA A 505 -6.37 33.04 -32.92
CA ALA A 505 -5.71 31.76 -33.12
C ALA A 505 -4.41 31.92 -33.93
N SER A 506 -4.45 32.66 -35.04
CA SER A 506 -3.29 32.96 -35.88
C SER A 506 -2.21 33.75 -35.12
N GLN A 507 -2.59 34.72 -34.29
CA GLN A 507 -1.66 35.48 -33.46
C GLN A 507 -0.87 34.58 -32.49
N TYR A 508 -1.55 33.71 -31.75
CA TYR A 508 -0.88 32.76 -30.86
C TYR A 508 -0.04 31.75 -31.64
N PHE A 509 -0.57 31.23 -32.76
CA PHE A 509 0.14 30.22 -33.56
C PHE A 509 1.41 30.79 -34.20
N ALA A 510 1.41 32.08 -34.58
CA ALA A 510 2.58 32.77 -35.11
C ALA A 510 3.80 32.69 -34.18
N THR A 511 3.59 32.72 -32.86
CA THR A 511 4.68 32.58 -31.87
C THR A 511 5.30 31.19 -31.84
N GLN A 512 4.55 30.17 -32.28
CA GLN A 512 4.92 28.75 -32.16
C GLN A 512 5.50 28.17 -33.45
N VAL A 513 5.52 28.92 -34.55
CA VAL A 513 6.03 28.45 -35.86
C VAL A 513 7.33 29.13 -36.29
N THR A 514 7.99 29.86 -35.39
CA THR A 514 9.20 30.65 -35.70
C THR A 514 10.51 29.92 -35.36
N GLY A 515 10.44 28.78 -34.66
CA GLY A 515 11.63 28.07 -34.16
C GLY A 515 12.32 28.76 -32.96
N GLU A 516 11.71 29.81 -32.41
CA GLU A 516 12.28 30.59 -31.29
C GLU A 516 11.63 30.17 -29.97
N ASP A 517 10.36 30.52 -29.77
CA ASP A 517 9.59 30.18 -28.57
C ASP A 517 8.91 28.83 -28.70
N TYR A 518 8.88 28.05 -27.62
CA TYR A 518 8.19 26.76 -27.57
C TYR A 518 7.40 26.63 -26.27
N ALA A 519 6.06 26.72 -26.36
CA ALA A 519 5.20 26.39 -25.24
C ALA A 519 5.20 24.88 -25.01
N ASP A 520 5.29 24.44 -23.74
CA ASP A 520 5.24 23.01 -23.41
C ASP A 520 3.94 22.35 -23.86
N PHE A 521 2.83 23.10 -23.82
CA PHE A 521 1.51 22.69 -24.31
C PHE A 521 0.75 23.89 -24.90
N LEU A 522 0.12 23.68 -26.04
CA LEU A 522 -0.84 24.58 -26.69
C LEU A 522 -1.97 24.99 -25.73
N THR A 523 -2.50 24.03 -24.99
CA THR A 523 -3.62 24.24 -24.08
C THR A 523 -3.27 25.25 -22.98
N THR A 524 -2.05 25.17 -22.44
CA THR A 524 -1.55 26.14 -21.43
C THR A 524 -1.36 27.53 -22.04
N LEU A 525 -0.89 27.61 -23.30
CA LEU A 525 -0.74 28.87 -24.03
C LEU A 525 -2.09 29.58 -24.21
N LEU A 526 -3.15 28.84 -24.56
CA LEU A 526 -4.46 29.40 -24.86
C LEU A 526 -5.41 29.49 -23.65
N TYR A 527 -5.11 28.84 -22.52
CA TYR A 527 -6.09 28.63 -21.45
C TYR A 527 -6.69 29.93 -20.92
N ASN A 528 -5.92 31.01 -20.86
CA ASN A 528 -6.40 32.31 -20.39
C ASN A 528 -7.52 32.90 -21.25
N GLU A 529 -7.56 32.59 -22.55
CA GLU A 529 -8.60 33.11 -23.46
C GLU A 529 -9.98 32.50 -23.20
N ILE A 530 -10.02 31.33 -22.56
CA ILE A 530 -11.26 30.60 -22.26
C ILE A 530 -11.57 30.52 -20.76
N THR A 531 -10.76 31.17 -19.94
CA THR A 531 -10.90 31.20 -18.49
C THR A 531 -11.47 32.54 -18.06
N THR A 532 -12.65 32.53 -17.42
CA THR A 532 -13.36 33.74 -17.00
C THR A 532 -13.68 33.68 -15.50
N PRO A 533 -12.67 33.72 -14.61
CA PRO A 533 -12.88 33.69 -13.18
C PRO A 533 -13.65 34.94 -12.73
N GLY A 534 -14.78 34.74 -12.05
CA GLY A 534 -15.58 35.80 -11.44
C GLY A 534 -15.09 36.17 -10.04
N SER A 535 -15.94 36.87 -9.28
CA SER A 535 -15.63 37.25 -7.90
C SER A 535 -15.57 36.03 -6.96
N ALA A 536 -14.64 36.07 -6.01
CA ALA A 536 -14.45 34.99 -5.03
C ALA A 536 -15.70 34.77 -4.19
N ARG A 537 -16.27 33.56 -4.27
CA ARG A 537 -17.37 33.13 -3.39
C ARG A 537 -16.82 32.07 -2.43
N PRO A 538 -16.75 32.36 -1.12
CA PRO A 538 -16.31 31.38 -0.14
C PRO A 538 -17.17 30.12 -0.21
N ALA A 539 -16.54 28.95 -0.23
CA ALA A 539 -17.26 27.68 -0.39
C ALA A 539 -18.28 27.42 0.73
N SER A 540 -17.99 27.90 1.95
CA SER A 540 -18.91 27.88 3.09
C SER A 540 -20.22 28.65 2.85
N LYS A 541 -20.22 29.62 1.94
CA LYS A 541 -21.39 30.47 1.61
C LYS A 541 -22.15 30.02 0.37
N LEU A 542 -21.69 29.02 -0.39
CA LEU A 542 -22.33 28.58 -1.64
C LEU A 542 -23.76 28.03 -1.45
N ASN A 543 -24.06 27.50 -0.27
CA ASN A 543 -25.40 27.01 0.10
C ASN A 543 -26.23 28.01 0.94
N GLY A 544 -25.70 29.20 1.24
CA GLY A 544 -26.38 30.24 2.03
C GLY A 544 -27.57 30.93 1.36
N MET A 545 -27.95 30.54 0.13
CA MET A 545 -29.10 31.08 -0.62
C MET A 545 -30.23 30.07 -0.86
N ARG A 546 -30.44 29.10 0.06
CA ARG A 546 -31.75 28.44 0.24
C ARG A 546 -31.97 28.12 1.73
N LEU A 547 -32.28 29.16 2.49
CA LEU A 547 -33.13 29.06 3.69
C LEU A 547 -34.20 30.17 3.74
N ILE A 548 -34.57 30.71 2.56
CA ILE A 548 -35.66 31.70 2.42
C ILE A 548 -36.81 31.19 1.52
N TYR A 549 -36.68 30.02 0.88
CA TYR A 549 -37.80 29.40 0.15
C TYR A 549 -37.92 27.89 0.45
N SER A 550 -38.23 27.58 1.71
CA SER A 550 -38.96 26.36 2.13
C SER A 550 -39.71 26.55 3.46
N VAL A 551 -39.95 27.82 3.86
CA VAL A 551 -40.92 28.19 4.92
C VAL A 551 -42.25 28.69 4.29
N ILE A 552 -42.41 28.53 2.97
CA ILE A 552 -43.65 28.86 2.25
C ILE A 552 -44.07 27.68 1.35
N VAL A 553 -44.02 26.45 1.86
CA VAL A 553 -45.00 25.36 1.57
C VAL A 553 -45.07 24.44 2.81
N PHE A 554 -45.16 25.01 4.00
CA PHE A 554 -45.65 24.33 5.22
C PHE A 554 -46.23 25.35 6.21
N SER A 555 -46.81 26.42 5.65
CA SER A 555 -47.40 27.56 6.39
C SER A 555 -48.73 27.99 5.76
N ASN A 556 -49.46 27.06 5.12
CA ASN A 556 -50.81 27.28 4.58
C ASN A 556 -51.73 26.05 4.67
N ALA A 557 -51.44 25.12 5.60
CA ALA A 557 -52.34 24.00 5.92
C ALA A 557 -52.58 23.84 7.43
N LEU A 558 -52.40 24.92 8.21
CA LEU A 558 -52.63 24.94 9.66
C LEU A 558 -53.25 26.26 10.16
N VAL A 559 -53.98 26.95 9.28
CA VAL A 559 -54.91 28.04 9.64
C VAL A 559 -56.23 27.84 8.89
N ALA A 560 -56.85 26.69 9.12
CA ALA A 560 -58.27 26.46 8.84
C ALA A 560 -58.72 25.19 9.54
N LYS A 561 -58.77 25.23 10.88
CA LYS A 561 -59.65 24.45 11.79
C LYS A 561 -59.14 24.55 13.23
N LYS A 562 -59.25 25.75 13.78
CA LYS A 562 -59.41 25.96 15.23
C LYS A 562 -60.70 26.74 15.42
N GLU A 563 -61.82 26.04 15.26
CA GLU A 563 -63.11 26.42 15.81
C GLU A 563 -63.99 25.17 15.84
N LYS A 564 -64.70 24.99 16.97
CA LYS A 564 -65.55 23.86 17.37
C LYS A 564 -64.86 22.69 18.08
N ALA A 565 -64.45 22.96 19.32
CA ALA A 565 -64.68 22.03 20.42
C ALA A 565 -65.94 22.49 21.16
N ALA A 566 -67.05 21.76 21.03
CA ALA A 566 -68.18 21.74 21.96
C ALA A 566 -69.20 20.66 21.54
N MET A 567 -69.36 19.63 22.39
CA MET A 567 -70.55 18.80 22.67
C MET A 567 -70.19 17.31 22.89
N PHE A 568 -70.55 16.86 24.10
CA PHE A 568 -70.48 15.55 24.80
C PHE A 568 -71.11 14.33 24.05
N PRO A 569 -71.17 13.08 24.61
CA PRO A 569 -70.73 12.55 25.93
C PRO A 569 -70.00 11.17 25.97
N ILE A 570 -69.35 10.93 27.12
CA ILE A 570 -69.19 9.71 27.96
C ILE A 570 -69.80 8.36 27.47
N GLY A 571 -69.00 7.27 27.49
CA GLY A 571 -69.53 5.90 27.69
C GLY A 571 -68.65 4.70 27.26
N SER A 572 -67.99 4.05 28.23
CA SER A 572 -67.74 2.59 28.36
C SER A 572 -66.86 1.84 27.31
N PRO A 573 -66.46 0.56 27.51
CA PRO A 573 -65.09 0.22 27.89
C PRO A 573 -64.46 -0.88 27.01
N GLU A 574 -63.60 -0.54 26.05
CA GLU A 574 -62.76 -1.52 25.35
C GLU A 574 -61.37 -0.94 25.08
N LEU A 575 -60.57 -0.86 26.14
CA LEU A 575 -59.15 -0.49 26.09
C LEU A 575 -58.34 -1.43 26.98
N SER A 576 -58.58 -2.74 26.81
CA SER A 576 -57.87 -3.82 27.52
C SER A 576 -57.33 -4.91 26.58
N THR A 577 -57.45 -4.78 25.26
CA THR A 577 -57.06 -5.88 24.34
C THR A 577 -56.43 -5.37 23.05
N PHE A 578 -55.60 -4.34 23.11
CA PHE A 578 -54.83 -3.87 21.95
C PHE A 578 -53.42 -3.35 22.30
N CYS A 579 -52.82 -3.86 23.39
CA CYS A 579 -51.41 -3.63 23.74
C CYS A 579 -50.67 -4.93 24.10
N HIS A 580 -51.10 -6.08 23.59
CA HIS A 580 -50.37 -7.35 23.75
C HIS A 580 -50.18 -8.17 22.47
N THR A 581 -50.47 -7.58 21.30
CA THR A 581 -50.30 -8.27 20.01
C THR A 581 -49.70 -7.34 18.94
N LEU A 582 -48.70 -6.54 19.31
CA LEU A 582 -47.86 -5.82 18.33
C LEU A 582 -46.42 -5.64 18.80
N GLN A 583 -45.90 -6.66 19.49
CA GLN A 583 -44.47 -6.79 19.84
C GLN A 583 -43.88 -8.14 19.37
N LEU A 584 -44.57 -8.80 18.44
CA LEU A 584 -44.24 -10.11 17.87
C LEU A 584 -44.78 -10.18 16.43
N LEU A 585 -44.25 -9.35 15.51
CA LEU A 585 -44.45 -9.51 14.05
C LEU A 585 -43.54 -8.59 13.20
N THR A 586 -42.26 -8.53 13.54
CA THR A 586 -41.18 -8.11 12.62
C THR A 586 -39.95 -9.00 12.84
N PHE A 587 -40.14 -10.30 12.68
CA PHE A 587 -39.08 -11.25 12.40
C PHE A 587 -39.65 -12.29 11.44
N THR A 588 -38.90 -12.64 10.40
CA THR A 588 -39.18 -13.62 9.33
C THR A 588 -39.89 -13.06 8.08
N TYR A 589 -39.11 -12.71 7.04
CA TYR A 589 -39.27 -13.15 5.64
C TYR A 589 -38.26 -12.42 4.73
N LEU A 590 -37.03 -12.95 4.63
CA LEU A 590 -36.31 -13.12 3.35
C LEU A 590 -35.10 -14.05 3.57
N ARG A 591 -35.31 -15.35 3.41
CA ARG A 591 -34.28 -16.37 3.15
C ARG A 591 -34.93 -17.44 2.28
N ILE A 592 -34.23 -17.86 1.22
CA ILE A 592 -34.34 -19.06 0.34
C ILE A 592 -33.82 -18.58 -1.04
N HIS A 593 -32.73 -19.06 -1.65
CA HIS A 593 -31.78 -20.13 -1.40
C HIS A 593 -30.40 -19.73 -1.95
N ILE A 594 -29.35 -19.85 -1.14
CA ILE A 594 -28.09 -20.47 -1.56
C ILE A 594 -27.69 -21.38 -0.39
N CYS A 595 -27.70 -22.69 -0.60
CA CYS A 595 -27.04 -23.63 0.29
C CYS A 595 -25.52 -23.41 0.18
N LYS A 596 -24.92 -22.76 1.17
CA LYS A 596 -23.52 -22.97 1.56
C LYS A 596 -23.56 -23.56 3.00
N PRO A 597 -22.73 -24.56 3.33
CA PRO A 597 -22.70 -25.14 4.67
C PRO A 597 -22.28 -24.09 5.71
N ALA A 598 -22.59 -24.36 6.97
CA ALA A 598 -22.33 -23.48 8.11
C ALA A 598 -20.81 -23.29 8.33
N ASN A 599 -20.29 -22.12 8.01
CA ASN A 599 -18.93 -21.70 8.37
C ASN A 599 -18.87 -21.46 9.90
N MET A 600 -17.93 -22.10 10.59
CA MET A 600 -17.74 -21.95 12.05
C MET A 600 -16.56 -20.99 12.30
N VAL A 601 -16.88 -19.69 12.42
CA VAL A 601 -15.92 -18.67 12.85
C VAL A 601 -16.00 -18.53 14.37
N PHE A 602 -14.87 -18.67 15.04
CA PHE A 602 -14.73 -18.51 16.50
C PHE A 602 -14.51 -17.04 16.86
N PHE A 603 -15.12 -16.63 17.97
CA PHE A 603 -15.07 -15.27 18.51
C PHE A 603 -14.64 -15.30 19.99
N PRO A 604 -14.26 -14.15 20.57
CA PRO A 604 -14.00 -14.06 22.01
C PRO A 604 -15.30 -14.39 22.78
N PRO A 605 -15.23 -15.19 23.86
CA PRO A 605 -16.39 -15.48 24.69
C PRO A 605 -17.08 -14.22 25.23
N GLU A 606 -18.37 -14.28 25.52
CA GLU A 606 -19.16 -13.11 25.95
C GLU A 606 -18.64 -12.45 27.24
N TYR A 607 -17.97 -13.22 28.12
CA TYR A 607 -17.38 -12.69 29.36
C TYR A 607 -16.14 -11.82 29.12
N ILE A 608 -15.52 -11.91 27.93
CA ILE A 608 -14.37 -11.10 27.56
C ILE A 608 -14.85 -9.70 27.16
N PRO A 609 -14.37 -8.63 27.82
CA PRO A 609 -14.83 -7.27 27.52
C PRO A 609 -14.48 -6.87 26.08
N LYS A 610 -15.36 -6.09 25.45
CA LYS A 610 -15.08 -5.49 24.13
C LYS A 610 -14.02 -4.39 24.25
N LEU A 611 -13.33 -4.11 23.15
CA LEU A 611 -12.42 -2.96 23.10
C LEU A 611 -13.20 -1.66 23.40
N PRO A 612 -12.67 -0.76 24.23
CA PRO A 612 -13.36 0.46 24.63
C PRO A 612 -13.50 1.45 23.46
N PHE A 613 -12.64 1.37 22.46
CA PHE A 613 -12.66 2.16 21.23
C PHE A 613 -11.84 1.47 20.14
N ASP A 614 -12.00 1.89 18.88
CA ASP A 614 -11.17 1.44 17.76
C ASP A 614 -9.72 1.92 17.94
N PRO A 615 -8.70 1.05 17.85
CA PRO A 615 -7.30 1.44 18.02
C PRO A 615 -6.91 2.64 17.14
N PRO A 616 -6.40 3.74 17.72
CA PRO A 616 -6.12 4.96 16.98
C PRO A 616 -5.02 4.74 15.93
N ASP A 617 -5.17 5.43 14.81
CA ASP A 617 -4.31 5.30 13.62
C ASP A 617 -3.83 6.66 13.09
N SER A 618 -3.95 7.71 13.89
CA SER A 618 -3.50 9.07 13.58
C SER A 618 -2.43 9.58 14.55
N MET A 619 -1.82 8.67 15.31
CA MET A 619 -0.76 8.96 16.27
C MET A 619 0.25 7.82 16.33
N THR A 620 1.47 8.16 16.72
CA THR A 620 2.53 7.16 16.94
C THR A 620 2.28 6.34 18.21
N ILE A 621 3.04 5.26 18.39
CA ILE A 621 3.05 4.49 19.65
C ILE A 621 3.58 5.36 20.79
N GLU A 622 4.59 6.21 20.53
CA GLU A 622 5.12 7.17 21.51
C GLU A 622 4.03 8.12 22.00
N GLU A 623 3.23 8.68 21.08
CA GLU A 623 2.12 9.55 21.42
C GLU A 623 1.01 8.81 22.16
N PHE A 624 0.71 7.58 21.76
CA PHE A 624 -0.29 6.75 22.43
C PHE A 624 0.11 6.42 23.88
N ILE A 625 1.37 6.04 24.13
CA ILE A 625 1.86 5.66 25.46
C ILE A 625 1.88 6.84 26.44
N LYS A 626 2.03 8.08 25.96
CA LYS A 626 2.00 9.28 26.84
C LYS A 626 0.63 9.91 27.01
N ASN A 627 -0.37 9.52 26.21
CA ASN A 627 -1.65 10.21 26.17
C ASN A 627 -2.70 9.56 27.09
N GLU A 628 -3.02 10.23 28.20
CA GLU A 628 -4.05 9.79 29.16
C GLU A 628 -5.46 9.71 28.55
N THR A 629 -5.76 10.49 27.48
CA THR A 629 -7.07 10.40 26.81
C THR A 629 -7.28 9.09 26.06
N CYS A 630 -6.21 8.31 25.88
CA CYS A 630 -6.23 6.99 25.25
C CYS A 630 -6.39 5.85 26.26
N GLY A 631 -6.87 6.14 27.48
CA GLY A 631 -7.28 5.15 28.47
C GLY A 631 -6.14 4.52 29.30
N ARG A 632 -4.88 4.96 29.10
CA ARG A 632 -3.76 4.52 29.95
C ARG A 632 -3.98 4.93 31.40
N ARG A 633 -3.26 4.26 32.32
CA ARG A 633 -3.23 4.66 33.73
C ARG A 633 -2.70 6.10 33.85
N PRO A 634 -3.32 6.98 34.66
CA PRO A 634 -2.83 8.34 34.85
C PRO A 634 -1.35 8.38 35.26
N LEU A 635 -0.60 9.35 34.75
CA LEU A 635 0.84 9.48 34.98
C LEU A 635 1.16 9.62 36.47
N ALA A 636 0.30 10.32 37.22
CA ALA A 636 0.44 10.51 38.67
C ALA A 636 0.24 9.22 39.49
N GLU A 637 -0.50 8.24 38.94
CA GLU A 637 -0.77 6.94 39.58
C GLU A 637 0.14 5.83 39.05
N SER A 638 0.92 6.11 38.00
CA SER A 638 1.80 5.15 37.36
C SER A 638 3.11 5.02 38.13
N ARG A 639 3.64 3.80 38.19
CA ARG A 639 4.99 3.58 38.69
C ARG A 639 6.02 4.02 37.65
N ASN A 640 7.30 4.00 38.04
CA ASN A 640 8.38 4.23 37.09
C ASN A 640 8.41 3.07 36.07
N PRO A 641 8.37 3.36 34.76
CA PRO A 641 8.12 2.33 33.76
C PRO A 641 9.24 1.28 33.66
N PHE A 642 10.51 1.69 33.77
CA PHE A 642 11.65 0.77 33.65
C PHE A 642 12.65 0.98 34.79
N THR A 643 12.83 -0.07 35.60
CA THR A 643 13.78 -0.07 36.73
C THR A 643 14.84 -1.14 36.50
N CYS A 644 16.12 -0.78 36.62
CA CYS A 644 17.20 -1.73 36.48
C CYS A 644 17.21 -2.73 37.65
N GLY A 645 17.01 -4.02 37.37
CA GLY A 645 16.98 -5.06 38.40
C GLY A 645 18.31 -5.30 39.12
N LEU A 646 19.43 -4.80 38.59
CA LEU A 646 20.74 -4.90 39.25
C LEU A 646 21.01 -3.73 40.20
N THR A 647 20.76 -2.50 39.75
CA THR A 647 21.17 -1.28 40.48
C THR A 647 20.01 -0.57 41.17
N GLY A 648 18.77 -0.78 40.72
CA GLY A 648 17.61 0.02 41.10
C GLY A 648 17.52 1.37 40.38
N LYS A 649 18.43 1.69 39.46
CA LYS A 649 18.34 2.93 38.64
C LYS A 649 17.05 2.91 37.83
N THR A 650 16.31 4.02 37.87
CA THR A 650 15.01 4.17 37.24
C THR A 650 14.75 5.65 36.93
N TYR A 651 13.76 5.91 36.08
CA TYR A 651 13.30 7.25 35.74
C TYR A 651 11.77 7.28 35.83
N SER A 652 11.21 8.40 36.29
CA SER A 652 9.75 8.59 36.26
C SER A 652 9.24 8.66 34.82
N ILE A 653 7.95 8.40 34.61
CA ILE A 653 7.35 8.46 33.28
C ILE A 653 7.53 9.84 32.63
N SER A 654 7.47 10.93 33.41
CA SER A 654 7.75 12.28 32.93
C SER A 654 9.22 12.48 32.53
N GLN A 655 10.16 11.89 33.29
CA GLN A 655 11.57 11.90 32.92
C GLN A 655 11.82 11.10 31.63
N VAL A 656 11.16 9.95 31.44
CA VAL A 656 11.24 9.15 30.20
C VAL A 656 10.69 9.94 29.00
N GLN A 657 9.56 10.64 29.15
CA GLN A 657 9.02 11.51 28.10
C GLN A 657 10.00 12.66 27.75
N GLN A 658 10.59 13.31 28.75
CA GLN A 658 11.58 14.37 28.54
C GLN A 658 12.85 13.84 27.85
N ARG A 659 13.37 12.70 28.32
CA ARG A 659 14.52 12.02 27.72
C ARG A 659 14.25 11.62 26.27
N THR A 660 13.04 11.12 25.98
CA THR A 660 12.60 10.77 24.62
C THR A 660 12.60 11.99 23.70
N ASP A 661 12.03 13.10 24.15
CA ASP A 661 11.99 14.35 23.38
C ASP A 661 13.41 14.87 23.11
N PHE A 662 14.28 14.95 24.13
CA PHE A 662 15.66 15.38 23.93
C PHE A 662 16.44 14.46 22.99
N LEU A 663 16.33 13.14 23.18
CA LEU A 663 16.97 12.17 22.30
C LEU A 663 16.50 12.33 20.84
N SER A 664 15.20 12.54 20.61
CA SER A 664 14.66 12.76 19.26
C SER A 664 15.23 14.02 18.60
N ARG A 665 15.43 15.12 19.35
CA ARG A 665 16.05 16.35 18.83
C ARG A 665 17.50 16.11 18.41
N ALA A 666 18.27 15.41 19.23
CA ALA A 666 19.67 15.11 18.95
C ALA A 666 19.84 14.17 17.75
N LEU A 667 19.00 13.12 17.67
CA LEU A 667 18.96 12.23 16.50
C LEU A 667 18.56 12.99 15.24
N GLY A 668 17.52 13.84 15.31
CA GLY A 668 17.10 14.69 14.19
C GLY A 668 18.24 15.55 13.66
N LYS A 669 18.97 16.23 14.54
CA LYS A 669 20.13 17.06 14.16
C LYS A 669 21.27 16.23 13.56
N ARG A 670 21.71 15.17 14.23
CA ARG A 670 22.88 14.37 13.80
C ARG A 670 22.66 13.62 12.51
N MET A 671 21.42 13.23 12.25
CA MET A 671 21.05 12.46 11.06
C MET A 671 20.52 13.35 9.92
N GLY A 672 20.27 14.64 10.18
CA GLY A 672 19.65 15.55 9.22
C GLY A 672 18.17 15.25 8.97
N TRP A 673 17.48 14.66 9.96
CA TRP A 673 16.09 14.23 9.83
C TRP A 673 15.10 15.27 10.35
N SER A 674 14.00 15.43 9.63
CA SER A 674 12.84 16.21 10.05
C SER A 674 11.61 15.31 10.18
N PRO A 675 10.76 15.47 11.22
CA PRO A 675 9.57 14.63 11.40
C PRO A 675 8.67 14.49 10.16
N ASN A 676 8.55 15.55 9.35
CA ASN A 676 7.56 15.64 8.26
C ASN A 676 8.13 15.71 6.84
N GLN A 677 9.46 15.73 6.64
CA GLN A 677 10.06 15.92 5.30
C GLN A 677 10.55 14.60 4.68
N ASP A 678 11.42 13.88 5.39
CA ASP A 678 11.98 12.62 4.88
C ASP A 678 11.04 11.45 5.13
N THR A 679 11.15 10.45 4.28
CA THR A 679 10.37 9.22 4.35
C THR A 679 10.78 8.40 5.57
N PRO A 680 9.87 7.59 6.13
CA PRO A 680 10.19 6.69 7.24
C PRO A 680 11.33 5.70 6.94
N TRP A 681 11.46 5.28 5.68
CA TRP A 681 12.45 4.30 5.22
C TRP A 681 13.87 4.88 5.14
N GLU A 682 14.02 6.21 5.14
CA GLU A 682 15.32 6.87 5.30
C GLU A 682 15.76 6.93 6.77
N LYS A 683 14.82 6.66 7.70
CA LYS A 683 14.97 6.80 9.15
C LYS A 683 14.85 5.46 9.88
N VAL A 684 15.52 4.44 9.36
CA VAL A 684 15.54 3.11 9.97
C VAL A 684 16.70 3.01 10.96
N VAL A 685 16.40 2.70 12.23
CA VAL A 685 17.40 2.57 13.30
C VAL A 685 17.42 1.14 13.84
N GLY A 686 18.59 0.50 13.77
CA GLY A 686 18.82 -0.78 14.42
C GLY A 686 19.01 -0.63 15.92
N ILE A 687 18.41 -1.51 16.71
CA ILE A 687 18.71 -1.63 18.15
C ILE A 687 19.26 -3.03 18.41
N PHE A 688 20.57 -3.14 18.67
CA PHE A 688 21.26 -4.40 18.96
C PHE A 688 21.83 -4.33 20.38
N SER A 689 21.02 -4.73 21.36
CA SER A 689 21.33 -4.53 22.77
C SER A 689 20.75 -5.64 23.64
N ALA A 690 21.44 -5.98 24.73
CA ALA A 690 20.80 -6.62 25.88
C ALA A 690 19.70 -5.70 26.46
N ASN A 691 18.85 -6.22 27.34
CA ASN A 691 17.78 -5.42 27.94
C ASN A 691 18.36 -4.29 28.80
N THR A 692 17.88 -3.06 28.55
CA THR A 692 18.29 -1.84 29.26
C THR A 692 17.06 -0.97 29.53
N ILE A 693 17.15 -0.07 30.51
CA ILE A 693 16.04 0.85 30.85
C ILE A 693 15.80 1.94 29.79
N ASP A 694 16.75 2.19 28.89
CA ASP A 694 16.64 3.19 27.82
C ASP A 694 16.25 2.58 26.45
N TYR A 695 16.11 1.24 26.36
CA TYR A 695 15.77 0.55 25.12
C TYR A 695 14.50 1.13 24.47
N GLN A 696 13.45 1.32 25.27
CA GLN A 696 12.18 1.88 24.77
C GLN A 696 12.24 3.40 24.56
N THR A 697 13.03 4.13 25.36
CA THR A 697 13.30 5.56 25.14
C THR A 697 13.88 5.80 23.74
N VAL A 698 14.81 4.96 23.30
CA VAL A 698 15.38 5.00 21.94
C VAL A 698 14.30 4.73 20.89
N ALA A 699 13.50 3.68 21.06
CA ALA A 699 12.44 3.36 20.10
C ALA A 699 11.41 4.50 19.96
N TYR A 700 10.99 5.10 21.07
CA TYR A 700 10.08 6.23 21.09
C TYR A 700 10.68 7.49 20.43
N ALA A 701 11.96 7.76 20.65
CA ALA A 701 12.64 8.90 20.03
C ALA A 701 12.70 8.77 18.50
N VAL A 702 12.90 7.56 17.99
CA VAL A 702 12.85 7.25 16.56
C VAL A 702 11.43 7.43 16.00
N HIS A 703 10.41 6.93 16.70
CA HIS A 703 9.01 7.12 16.29
C HIS A 703 8.58 8.58 16.27
N ARG A 704 9.09 9.41 17.20
CA ARG A 704 8.83 10.86 17.23
C ARG A 704 9.33 11.60 15.98
N LEU A 705 10.29 11.02 15.27
CA LEU A 705 10.86 11.49 13.99
C LEU A 705 10.20 10.85 12.75
N ASN A 706 9.10 10.10 12.93
CA ASN A 706 8.47 9.27 11.90
C ASN A 706 9.34 8.08 11.43
N GLY A 707 10.31 7.66 12.24
CA GLY A 707 11.26 6.60 11.89
C GLY A 707 10.83 5.19 12.29
N ILE A 708 11.55 4.21 11.73
CA ILE A 708 11.32 2.77 11.89
C ILE A 708 12.41 2.17 12.79
N VAL A 709 12.02 1.27 13.70
CA VAL A 709 12.95 0.57 14.58
C VAL A 709 13.10 -0.89 14.13
N THR A 710 14.33 -1.36 13.94
CA THR A 710 14.63 -2.77 13.64
C THR A 710 15.35 -3.40 14.84
N PRO A 711 14.60 -3.98 15.79
CA PRO A 711 15.20 -4.61 16.95
C PRO A 711 15.93 -5.90 16.56
N ALA A 712 17.20 -6.03 16.95
CA ALA A 712 18.04 -7.18 16.68
C ALA A 712 18.28 -7.97 17.97
N ASN A 713 18.31 -9.30 17.87
CA ASN A 713 18.56 -10.17 19.01
C ASN A 713 20.01 -9.99 19.50
N ALA A 714 20.18 -9.78 20.80
CA ALA A 714 21.47 -9.55 21.46
C ALA A 714 22.51 -10.67 21.27
N VAL A 715 22.11 -11.86 20.84
CA VAL A 715 22.99 -13.02 20.63
C VAL A 715 23.38 -13.26 19.17
N TYR A 716 23.01 -12.35 18.25
CA TYR A 716 23.38 -12.46 16.84
C TYR A 716 24.89 -12.39 16.63
N SER A 717 25.38 -13.18 15.67
CA SER A 717 26.72 -13.07 15.13
C SER A 717 26.87 -11.80 14.26
N VAL A 718 28.11 -11.44 13.92
CA VAL A 718 28.38 -10.31 13.00
C VAL A 718 27.64 -10.47 11.66
N PRO A 719 27.68 -11.63 10.98
CA PRO A 719 26.94 -11.81 9.72
C PRO A 719 25.43 -11.71 9.87
N GLU A 720 24.85 -12.29 10.94
CA GLU A 720 23.39 -12.23 11.18
C GLU A 720 22.92 -10.79 11.41
N LEU A 721 23.66 -10.02 12.21
CA LEU A 721 23.37 -8.61 12.44
C LEU A 721 23.57 -7.78 11.17
N ALA A 722 24.69 -7.97 10.45
CA ALA A 722 24.95 -7.25 9.20
C ALA A 722 23.87 -7.52 8.15
N HIS A 723 23.37 -8.75 8.06
CA HIS A 723 22.25 -9.10 7.19
C HIS A 723 20.97 -8.35 7.57
N GLN A 724 20.60 -8.32 8.85
CA GLN A 724 19.43 -7.56 9.31
C GLN A 724 19.57 -6.06 9.03
N LEU A 725 20.74 -5.47 9.32
CA LEU A 725 20.98 -4.04 9.07
C LEU A 725 20.86 -3.69 7.57
N LYS A 726 21.43 -4.50 6.68
CA LYS A 726 21.32 -4.31 5.23
C LYS A 726 19.89 -4.48 4.73
N SER A 727 19.24 -5.59 5.08
CA SER A 727 17.91 -5.94 4.55
C SER A 727 16.81 -5.02 5.07
N SER A 728 16.98 -4.43 6.25
CA SER A 728 16.06 -3.42 6.80
C SER A 728 16.33 -2.00 6.29
N GLY A 729 17.48 -1.74 5.67
CA GLY A 729 17.90 -0.39 5.27
C GLY A 729 18.32 0.49 6.44
N ALA A 730 18.82 -0.10 7.53
CA ALA A 730 19.23 0.64 8.73
C ALA A 730 20.32 1.68 8.40
N SER A 731 20.05 2.94 8.76
CA SER A 731 20.95 4.07 8.54
C SER A 731 21.68 4.52 9.81
N ALA A 732 21.27 4.01 10.98
CA ALA A 732 21.95 4.16 12.26
C ALA A 732 21.81 2.88 13.12
N LEU A 733 22.70 2.72 14.10
CA LEU A 733 22.69 1.58 15.03
C LEU A 733 22.86 2.05 16.47
N VAL A 734 21.97 1.61 17.36
CA VAL A 734 22.12 1.77 18.81
C VAL A 734 22.44 0.41 19.42
N THR A 735 23.53 0.35 20.20
CA THR A 735 23.98 -0.87 20.88
C THR A 735 24.23 -0.65 22.36
N CYS A 736 24.75 -1.65 23.07
CA CYS A 736 25.20 -1.50 24.46
C CYS A 736 26.68 -1.86 24.58
N ALA A 737 27.31 -1.43 25.66
CA ALA A 737 28.73 -1.65 25.95
C ALA A 737 29.19 -3.12 25.74
N LEU A 738 28.36 -4.09 26.15
CA LEU A 738 28.67 -5.53 26.07
C LEU A 738 28.77 -6.06 24.63
N LEU A 739 28.12 -5.39 23.68
CA LEU A 739 27.95 -5.86 22.30
C LEU A 739 28.64 -4.94 21.28
N LEU A 740 29.41 -3.96 21.77
CA LEU A 740 29.95 -2.88 20.93
C LEU A 740 30.87 -3.40 19.82
N ASP A 741 31.73 -4.38 20.10
CA ASP A 741 32.67 -4.91 19.10
C ASP A 741 31.93 -5.60 17.94
N THR A 742 30.95 -6.45 18.27
CA THR A 742 30.06 -7.10 17.28
C THR A 742 29.26 -6.06 16.49
N ALA A 743 28.75 -5.02 17.17
CA ALA A 743 28.00 -3.94 16.54
C ALA A 743 28.84 -3.14 15.55
N LEU A 744 30.08 -2.79 15.92
CA LEU A 744 31.02 -2.05 15.06
C LEU A 744 31.40 -2.87 13.83
N ALA A 745 31.67 -4.18 14.01
CA ALA A 745 32.00 -5.08 12.90
C ALA A 745 30.81 -5.21 11.93
N ALA A 746 29.60 -5.47 12.44
CA ALA A 746 28.41 -5.62 11.59
C ALA A 746 28.00 -4.31 10.92
N ALA A 747 28.10 -3.17 11.61
CA ALA A 747 27.83 -1.86 11.06
C ALA A 747 28.79 -1.52 9.90
N LYS A 748 30.08 -1.86 10.04
CA LYS A 748 31.07 -1.72 8.97
C LYS A 748 30.68 -2.55 7.75
N GLU A 749 30.29 -3.81 7.95
CA GLU A 749 29.83 -4.67 6.84
C GLU A 749 28.55 -4.15 6.18
N ALA A 750 27.66 -3.53 6.96
CA ALA A 750 26.40 -2.94 6.50
C ALA A 750 26.55 -1.53 5.89
N GLY A 751 27.74 -0.92 5.95
CA GLY A 751 27.98 0.43 5.44
C GLY A 751 27.46 1.56 6.34
N ILE A 752 27.22 1.30 7.63
CA ILE A 752 26.81 2.32 8.60
C ILE A 752 28.06 3.01 9.16
N ALA A 753 28.12 4.34 8.99
CA ALA A 753 29.24 5.16 9.45
C ALA A 753 29.34 5.17 10.99
N ARG A 754 30.58 5.23 11.51
CA ARG A 754 30.87 5.10 12.94
C ARG A 754 30.22 6.19 13.81
N ASP A 755 30.06 7.40 13.26
CA ASP A 755 29.41 8.54 13.90
C ASP A 755 27.87 8.42 13.97
N LYS A 756 27.30 7.41 13.31
CA LYS A 756 25.88 7.01 13.35
C LYS A 756 25.64 5.77 14.22
N ILE A 757 26.63 5.41 15.04
CA ILE A 757 26.55 4.33 16.02
C ILE A 757 26.52 4.95 17.42
N PHE A 758 25.59 4.51 18.25
CA PHE A 758 25.39 5.06 19.60
C PHE A 758 25.34 3.95 20.65
N VAL A 759 25.75 4.25 21.88
CA VAL A 759 25.83 3.26 22.97
C VAL A 759 24.87 3.59 24.12
N MET A 760 24.04 2.64 24.50
CA MET A 760 23.27 2.64 25.74
C MET A 760 24.14 2.14 26.90
N TRP A 761 24.05 2.82 28.03
CA TRP A 761 24.76 2.42 29.24
C TRP A 761 24.15 1.18 29.89
N MET A 762 25.03 0.32 30.39
CA MET A 762 24.69 -0.86 31.18
C MET A 762 25.15 -0.69 32.63
N PRO A 763 24.53 -1.38 33.60
CA PRO A 763 25.04 -1.47 34.96
C PRO A 763 26.49 -1.98 35.00
N GLY A 764 27.37 -1.24 35.67
CA GLY A 764 28.80 -1.56 35.79
C GLY A 764 29.69 -0.34 35.51
N PRO A 765 31.02 -0.51 35.54
CA PRO A 765 31.95 0.55 35.15
C PRO A 765 31.72 0.95 33.70
N ALA A 766 31.66 2.26 33.44
CA ALA A 766 31.55 2.78 32.08
C ALA A 766 32.84 2.44 31.30
N PRO A 767 32.79 1.63 30.22
CA PRO A 767 33.96 1.48 29.36
C PRO A 767 34.36 2.82 28.74
N SER A 768 35.66 3.08 28.69
CA SER A 768 36.21 4.17 27.88
C SER A 768 36.00 3.85 26.40
N THR A 769 34.98 4.45 25.78
CA THR A 769 34.67 4.27 24.35
C THR A 769 34.65 5.62 23.63
N PRO A 770 35.17 5.70 22.39
CA PRO A 770 35.06 6.90 21.56
C PRO A 770 33.68 7.06 20.90
N VAL A 771 32.71 6.16 21.18
CA VAL A 771 31.36 6.18 20.62
C VAL A 771 30.42 6.99 21.52
N VAL A 772 29.62 7.87 20.93
CA VAL A 772 28.69 8.75 21.67
C VAL A 772 27.61 7.93 22.39
N SER A 773 27.36 8.24 23.66
CA SER A 773 26.33 7.53 24.42
C SER A 773 24.94 8.14 24.25
N VAL A 774 23.90 7.36 24.53
CA VAL A 774 22.51 7.87 24.53
C VAL A 774 22.31 8.99 25.56
N ASP A 775 22.99 8.93 26.72
CA ASP A 775 22.94 10.02 27.70
C ASP A 775 23.64 11.30 27.19
N ASP A 776 24.68 11.18 26.37
CA ASP A 776 25.30 12.35 25.71
C ASP A 776 24.36 12.96 24.67
N LEU A 777 23.64 12.13 23.90
CA LEU A 777 22.61 12.60 22.95
C LEU A 777 21.46 13.32 23.69
N ILE A 778 21.01 12.78 24.81
CA ILE A 778 19.96 13.42 25.63
C ILE A 778 20.46 14.78 26.16
N ARG A 779 21.72 14.87 26.60
CA ARG A 779 22.32 16.13 27.05
C ARG A 779 22.41 17.13 25.90
N GLU A 780 22.88 16.71 24.72
CA GLU A 780 22.91 17.55 23.52
C GLU A 780 21.50 18.06 23.18
N GLY A 781 20.53 17.15 23.11
CA GLY A 781 19.15 17.41 22.75
C GLY A 781 18.42 18.38 23.69
N SER A 782 18.80 18.43 24.96
CA SER A 782 18.25 19.39 25.94
C SER A 782 18.49 20.85 25.56
N SER A 783 19.52 21.12 24.76
CA SER A 783 19.88 22.46 24.28
C SER A 783 19.37 22.77 22.87
N LEU A 784 18.74 21.81 22.18
CA LEU A 784 18.27 21.94 20.81
C LEU A 784 16.81 22.43 20.74
N PRO A 785 16.39 23.10 19.65
CA PRO A 785 15.01 23.51 19.46
C PRO A 785 14.05 22.32 19.44
N GLN A 786 12.79 22.56 19.80
CA GLN A 786 11.75 21.53 19.77
C GLN A 786 11.48 21.10 18.32
N LEU A 787 11.29 19.80 18.11
CA LEU A 787 10.89 19.26 16.82
C LEU A 787 9.45 19.65 16.49
N GLU A 788 9.19 19.91 15.20
CA GLU A 788 7.83 20.03 14.68
C GLU A 788 6.95 18.84 15.10
N ARG A 789 5.65 19.09 15.24
CA ARG A 789 4.68 18.01 15.49
C ARG A 789 4.52 17.16 14.23
N LEU A 790 4.38 15.84 14.41
CA LEU A 790 4.02 14.94 13.32
C LEU A 790 2.61 15.25 12.81
N ARG A 791 2.47 15.39 11.49
CA ARG A 791 1.20 15.69 10.82
C ARG A 791 0.58 14.41 10.25
N TRP A 792 0.12 13.52 11.13
CA TRP A 792 -0.56 12.30 10.70
C TRP A 792 -2.05 12.51 10.49
N ALA A 793 -2.55 12.03 9.36
CA ALA A 793 -3.98 11.92 9.09
C ALA A 793 -4.50 10.59 9.66
N ARG A 794 -5.84 10.45 9.72
CA ARG A 794 -6.47 9.16 10.03
C ARG A 794 -6.01 8.10 9.01
N GLY A 795 -5.73 6.90 9.48
CA GLY A 795 -5.23 5.79 8.67
C GLY A 795 -3.71 5.74 8.50
N THR A 796 -2.96 6.80 8.82
CA THR A 796 -1.49 6.80 8.66
C THR A 796 -0.83 5.72 9.52
N GLY A 797 -1.13 5.68 10.81
CA GLY A 797 -0.58 4.71 11.77
C GLY A 797 -0.96 3.26 11.48
N ALA A 798 -2.02 3.02 10.70
CA ALA A 798 -2.41 1.68 10.24
C ALA A 798 -1.51 1.12 9.14
N ARG A 799 -0.72 1.97 8.48
CA ARG A 799 0.16 1.61 7.36
C ARG A 799 1.62 1.98 7.59
N GLN A 800 1.86 2.91 8.51
CA GLN A 800 3.19 3.35 8.91
C GLN A 800 3.85 2.24 9.74
N THR A 801 4.86 1.59 9.17
CA THR A 801 5.71 0.64 9.90
C THR A 801 6.35 1.36 11.09
N ALA A 802 6.16 0.80 12.28
CA ALA A 802 6.84 1.18 13.51
C ALA A 802 8.07 0.29 13.72
N PHE A 803 7.88 -1.03 13.55
CA PHE A 803 8.91 -2.02 13.79
C PHE A 803 9.13 -2.96 12.61
N LEU A 804 10.39 -3.32 12.39
CA LEU A 804 10.82 -4.44 11.55
C LEU A 804 11.37 -5.56 12.43
N CYS A 805 10.49 -6.49 12.84
CA CYS A 805 10.89 -7.61 13.67
C CYS A 805 11.19 -8.82 12.79
N TYR A 806 12.35 -9.45 12.99
CA TYR A 806 12.76 -10.60 12.17
C TYR A 806 12.22 -11.90 12.77
N SER A 807 11.29 -12.55 12.05
CA SER A 807 10.78 -13.87 12.42
C SER A 807 11.62 -14.97 11.76
N SER A 808 11.84 -16.07 12.47
CA SER A 808 12.52 -17.27 11.94
C SER A 808 11.63 -17.94 10.90
N GLY A 809 11.67 -17.44 9.66
CA GLY A 809 10.85 -17.94 8.57
C GLY A 809 11.10 -19.41 8.25
N THR A 810 10.09 -20.10 7.74
CA THR A 810 10.16 -21.54 7.42
C THR A 810 11.05 -21.89 6.23
N SER A 811 11.63 -20.88 5.56
CA SER A 811 12.39 -20.97 4.32
C SER A 811 13.90 -20.75 4.51
N GLY A 812 14.40 -20.69 5.75
CA GLY A 812 15.83 -20.70 6.07
C GLY A 812 16.45 -19.35 6.45
N LEU A 813 15.98 -18.22 5.94
CA LEU A 813 16.45 -16.89 6.36
C LEU A 813 15.36 -16.14 7.14
N PRO A 814 15.70 -15.43 8.24
CA PRO A 814 14.73 -14.65 8.99
C PRO A 814 14.05 -13.57 8.13
N LYS A 815 12.72 -13.46 8.22
CA LYS A 815 11.91 -12.53 7.42
C LYS A 815 11.60 -11.29 8.24
N ALA A 816 11.77 -10.11 7.65
CA ALA A 816 11.44 -8.84 8.30
C ALA A 816 9.92 -8.58 8.27
N VAL A 817 9.25 -8.76 9.40
CA VAL A 817 7.81 -8.48 9.56
C VAL A 817 7.59 -6.97 9.72
N MET A 818 6.76 -6.39 8.87
CA MET A 818 6.37 -4.98 8.93
C MET A 818 5.21 -4.77 9.90
N ILE A 819 5.51 -4.28 11.10
CA ILE A 819 4.54 -4.04 12.17
C ILE A 819 4.18 -2.57 12.20
N SER A 820 2.92 -2.21 11.96
CA SER A 820 2.48 -0.82 11.99
C SER A 820 2.28 -0.28 13.41
N HIS A 821 2.22 1.04 13.55
CA HIS A 821 1.88 1.68 14.84
C HIS A 821 0.52 1.21 15.37
N ARG A 822 -0.50 1.13 14.51
CA ARG A 822 -1.84 0.67 14.90
C ARG A 822 -1.81 -0.79 15.36
N ASN A 823 -0.98 -1.64 14.76
CA ASN A 823 -0.92 -3.06 15.16
C ASN A 823 -0.48 -3.22 16.61
N VAL A 824 0.57 -2.49 17.02
CA VAL A 824 1.05 -2.50 18.41
C VAL A 824 0.00 -1.89 19.34
N ILE A 825 -0.55 -0.73 18.98
CA ILE A 825 -1.59 -0.05 19.78
C ILE A 825 -2.80 -0.97 20.00
N ALA A 826 -3.25 -1.65 18.93
CA ALA A 826 -4.35 -2.61 19.00
C ALA A 826 -4.04 -3.73 19.99
N ASN A 827 -2.88 -4.37 19.90
CA ASN A 827 -2.56 -5.49 20.78
C ASN A 827 -2.36 -5.04 22.25
N VAL A 828 -1.82 -3.85 22.48
CA VAL A 828 -1.74 -3.24 23.82
C VAL A 828 -3.13 -3.06 24.43
N LEU A 829 -4.09 -2.57 23.67
CA LEU A 829 -5.47 -2.43 24.12
C LEU A 829 -6.12 -3.80 24.36
N GLN A 830 -5.98 -4.73 23.40
CA GLN A 830 -6.55 -6.07 23.49
C GLN A 830 -6.07 -6.81 24.75
N TYR A 831 -4.76 -6.82 25.00
CA TYR A 831 -4.18 -7.51 26.15
C TYR A 831 -4.59 -6.87 27.48
N ASN A 832 -4.57 -5.53 27.58
CA ASN A 832 -4.97 -4.85 28.81
C ASN A 832 -6.46 -4.96 29.11
N VAL A 833 -7.32 -4.99 28.08
CA VAL A 833 -8.76 -5.20 28.24
C VAL A 833 -9.07 -6.63 28.64
N PHE A 834 -8.30 -7.59 28.11
CA PHE A 834 -8.43 -9.01 28.47
C PHE A 834 -8.03 -9.27 29.94
N ASP A 835 -6.88 -8.73 30.38
CA ASP A 835 -6.29 -8.97 31.71
C ASP A 835 -6.90 -8.08 32.82
N GLY A 836 -7.47 -6.93 32.43
CA GLY A 836 -7.99 -5.91 33.33
C GLY A 836 -9.02 -6.39 34.37
N PRO A 837 -10.04 -7.18 34.00
CA PRO A 837 -11.03 -7.68 34.95
C PRO A 837 -10.44 -8.50 36.10
N SER A 838 -9.49 -9.39 35.83
CA SER A 838 -8.84 -10.22 36.85
C SER A 838 -8.00 -9.36 37.80
N LEU A 839 -7.27 -8.36 37.28
CA LEU A 839 -6.54 -7.39 38.10
C LEU A 839 -7.47 -6.55 38.99
N ALA A 840 -8.59 -6.09 38.43
CA ALA A 840 -9.57 -5.29 39.16
C ALA A 840 -10.22 -6.07 40.30
N LYS A 841 -10.55 -7.35 40.09
CA LYS A 841 -11.05 -8.26 41.14
C LYS A 841 -10.05 -8.41 42.30
N ARG A 842 -8.75 -8.38 42.00
CA ARG A 842 -7.67 -8.42 43.00
C ARG A 842 -7.37 -7.06 43.65
N GLY A 843 -8.04 -5.99 43.24
CA GLY A 843 -7.75 -4.63 43.72
C GLY A 843 -6.39 -4.11 43.25
N VAL A 844 -5.80 -4.68 42.19
CA VAL A 844 -4.48 -4.30 41.67
C VAL A 844 -4.65 -3.17 40.65
N THR A 845 -4.15 -1.98 41.01
CA THR A 845 -4.17 -0.80 40.14
C THR A 845 -2.93 -0.71 39.26
N THR A 846 -1.76 -0.96 39.86
CA THR A 846 -0.43 -1.07 39.23
C THR A 846 0.43 -2.07 40.02
N GLN A 847 1.42 -2.66 39.37
CA GLN A 847 2.27 -3.69 39.97
C GLN A 847 3.72 -3.67 39.46
N ALA A 848 4.61 -4.45 40.08
CA ALA A 848 5.98 -4.65 39.61
C ALA A 848 6.04 -5.97 38.82
N ILE A 849 6.46 -5.91 37.56
CA ILE A 849 6.50 -7.04 36.64
C ILE A 849 7.92 -7.33 36.15
N LEU A 850 8.18 -8.58 35.76
CA LEU A 850 9.48 -9.01 35.30
C LEU A 850 9.77 -8.59 33.85
N GLY A 851 10.85 -7.83 33.63
CA GLY A 851 11.41 -7.46 32.33
C GLY A 851 12.66 -8.26 31.97
N LEU A 852 12.51 -9.58 31.84
CA LEU A 852 13.63 -10.50 31.61
C LEU A 852 13.75 -10.98 30.15
N LEU A 853 12.62 -11.21 29.48
CA LEU A 853 12.62 -11.71 28.12
C LEU A 853 13.20 -10.66 27.15
N PRO A 854 13.83 -11.06 26.03
CA PRO A 854 14.53 -10.13 25.14
C PRO A 854 13.61 -9.03 24.61
N PHE A 855 13.93 -7.76 24.86
CA PHE A 855 13.15 -6.60 24.40
C PHE A 855 13.13 -6.46 22.88
N SER A 856 14.04 -7.15 22.18
CA SER A 856 14.04 -7.24 20.73
C SER A 856 12.98 -8.20 20.17
N HIS A 857 12.44 -9.09 21.01
CA HIS A 857 11.44 -10.07 20.62
C HIS A 857 10.03 -9.53 20.89
N ILE A 858 9.11 -9.83 19.97
CA ILE A 858 7.76 -9.24 19.94
C ILE A 858 6.98 -9.44 21.26
N TYR A 859 7.21 -10.58 21.93
CA TYR A 859 6.61 -10.89 23.23
C TYR A 859 6.97 -9.85 24.30
N ALA A 860 8.26 -9.61 24.55
CA ALA A 860 8.63 -8.59 25.53
C ALA A 860 8.34 -7.17 25.02
N LEU A 861 8.54 -6.92 23.71
CA LEU A 861 8.30 -5.62 23.09
C LEU A 861 6.87 -5.12 23.32
N VAL A 862 5.86 -5.96 23.12
CA VAL A 862 4.46 -5.54 23.21
C VAL A 862 3.83 -5.87 24.56
N VAL A 863 3.92 -7.13 25.01
CA VAL A 863 3.18 -7.61 26.19
C VAL A 863 3.80 -7.10 27.49
N ILE A 864 5.13 -7.00 27.56
CA ILE A 864 5.81 -6.53 28.77
C ILE A 864 5.99 -5.01 28.69
N ASN A 865 6.65 -4.52 27.64
CA ASN A 865 7.07 -3.13 27.57
C ASN A 865 5.92 -2.17 27.30
N HIS A 866 5.22 -2.31 26.16
CA HIS A 866 4.15 -1.37 25.81
C HIS A 866 2.91 -1.55 26.69
N ALA A 867 2.44 -2.79 26.89
CA ALA A 867 1.24 -3.04 27.69
C ALA A 867 1.45 -2.74 29.18
N GLY A 868 2.59 -3.13 29.77
CA GLY A 868 2.93 -2.78 31.15
C GLY A 868 3.02 -1.27 31.37
N THR A 869 3.71 -0.55 30.47
CA THR A 869 3.83 0.92 30.56
C THR A 869 2.49 1.63 30.42
N TRP A 870 1.59 1.13 29.57
CA TRP A 870 0.23 1.67 29.39
C TRP A 870 -0.63 1.42 30.63
N ARG A 871 -0.47 0.28 31.30
CA ARG A 871 -1.14 -0.05 32.56
C ARG A 871 -0.60 0.71 33.77
N GLY A 872 0.57 1.33 33.64
CA GLY A 872 1.26 2.04 34.72
C GLY A 872 2.09 1.12 35.64
N ASP A 873 2.41 -0.08 35.17
CA ASP A 873 3.24 -1.06 35.87
C ASP A 873 4.73 -0.66 35.83
N GLU A 874 5.49 -1.18 36.80
CA GLU A 874 6.95 -1.05 36.85
C GLU A 874 7.61 -2.30 36.28
N ILE A 875 8.45 -2.14 35.24
CA ILE A 875 9.14 -3.24 34.59
C ILE A 875 10.55 -3.38 35.15
N ILE A 876 10.79 -4.43 35.93
CA ILE A 876 12.09 -4.74 36.51
C ILE A 876 12.97 -5.40 35.45
N THR A 877 13.83 -4.59 34.84
CA THR A 877 14.63 -4.94 33.67
C THR A 877 15.90 -5.68 34.07
N LEU A 878 16.04 -6.93 33.63
CA LEU A 878 17.23 -7.75 33.79
C LEU A 878 17.89 -7.99 32.42
N PRO A 879 19.21 -7.83 32.28
CA PRO A 879 19.90 -7.91 30.99
C PRO A 879 19.93 -9.33 30.42
N LYS A 880 19.94 -10.34 31.29
CA LYS A 880 19.94 -11.77 30.97
C LYS A 880 19.43 -12.58 32.16
N PHE A 881 19.07 -13.83 31.90
CA PHE A 881 18.67 -14.76 32.95
C PHE A 881 19.89 -15.35 33.66
N GLU A 882 19.96 -15.10 34.96
CA GLU A 882 20.87 -15.74 35.91
C GLU A 882 20.07 -16.02 37.17
N LEU A 883 19.97 -17.29 37.61
CA LEU A 883 18.99 -17.72 38.61
C LEU A 883 19.06 -16.90 39.91
N ALA A 884 20.25 -16.72 40.49
CA ALA A 884 20.41 -15.98 41.75
C ALA A 884 20.03 -14.50 41.62
N THR A 885 20.41 -13.84 40.52
CA THR A 885 20.08 -12.44 40.24
C THR A 885 18.59 -12.26 39.99
N PHE A 886 17.98 -13.20 39.27
CA PHE A 886 16.55 -13.25 39.02
C PHE A 886 15.75 -13.38 40.33
N LEU A 887 16.09 -14.36 41.17
CA LEU A 887 15.43 -14.54 42.47
C LEU A 887 15.66 -13.35 43.41
N GLY A 888 16.87 -12.80 43.44
CA GLY A 888 17.20 -11.60 44.19
C GLY A 888 16.40 -10.37 43.75
N ALA A 889 16.14 -10.22 42.44
CA ALA A 889 15.30 -9.16 41.91
C ALA A 889 13.82 -9.32 42.31
N ILE A 890 13.28 -10.55 42.28
CA ILE A 890 11.91 -10.82 42.78
C ILE A 890 11.79 -10.36 44.24
N GLN A 891 12.69 -10.83 45.10
CA GLN A 891 12.69 -10.49 46.52
C GLN A 891 12.83 -8.99 46.76
N LYS A 892 13.78 -8.34 46.07
CA LYS A 892 14.11 -6.92 46.29
C LYS A 892 13.01 -5.98 45.80
N PHE A 893 12.47 -6.22 44.62
CA PHE A 893 11.50 -5.34 43.98
C PHE A 893 10.05 -5.80 44.15
N LYS A 894 9.82 -6.88 44.89
CA LYS A 894 8.50 -7.47 45.15
C LYS A 894 7.72 -7.69 43.85
N ILE A 895 8.37 -8.37 42.90
CA ILE A 895 7.78 -8.66 41.58
C ILE A 895 6.55 -9.57 41.76
N SER A 896 5.42 -9.19 41.18
CA SER A 896 4.14 -9.89 41.29
C SER A 896 3.82 -10.80 40.11
N THR A 897 4.25 -10.41 38.91
CA THR A 897 4.00 -11.19 37.68
C THR A 897 5.30 -11.53 36.99
N LEU A 898 5.51 -12.82 36.75
CA LEU A 898 6.66 -13.37 36.05
C LEU A 898 6.29 -13.71 34.62
N TYR A 899 6.84 -12.97 33.65
CA TYR A 899 6.75 -13.31 32.23
C TYR A 899 7.90 -14.24 31.86
N LEU A 900 7.59 -15.53 31.68
CA LEU A 900 8.57 -16.58 31.53
C LEU A 900 8.36 -17.39 30.23
N VAL A 901 9.32 -18.26 29.96
CA VAL A 901 9.25 -19.32 28.96
C VAL A 901 9.44 -20.66 29.67
N PRO A 902 8.93 -21.78 29.12
CA PRO A 902 8.95 -23.09 29.81
C PRO A 902 10.32 -23.51 30.36
N PRO A 903 11.46 -23.31 29.67
CA PRO A 903 12.78 -23.70 30.20
C PRO A 903 13.16 -23.02 31.52
N ILE A 904 12.74 -21.76 31.73
CA ILE A 904 13.02 -21.04 32.98
C ILE A 904 12.17 -21.63 34.12
N ILE A 905 10.91 -21.97 33.85
CA ILE A 905 10.01 -22.61 34.82
C ILE A 905 10.56 -23.98 35.24
N ILE A 906 11.03 -24.78 34.28
CA ILE A 906 11.66 -26.08 34.55
C ILE A 906 12.91 -25.89 35.41
N GLN A 907 13.75 -24.89 35.10
CA GLN A 907 14.93 -24.61 35.91
C GLN A 907 14.57 -24.19 37.34
N MET A 908 13.48 -23.43 37.53
CA MET A 908 12.97 -23.08 38.85
C MET A 908 12.54 -24.33 39.64
N VAL A 909 11.75 -25.22 39.01
CA VAL A 909 11.30 -26.48 39.63
C VAL A 909 12.49 -27.37 39.99
N LYS A 910 13.47 -27.53 39.10
CA LYS A 910 14.70 -28.33 39.35
C LYS A 910 15.56 -27.76 40.48
N ASN A 911 15.53 -26.46 40.71
CA ASN A 911 16.36 -25.77 41.72
C ASN A 911 15.56 -25.34 42.96
N HIS A 912 14.54 -26.10 43.35
CA HIS A 912 13.62 -25.74 44.44
C HIS A 912 14.30 -25.35 45.76
N ASP A 913 15.41 -26.00 46.14
CA ASP A 913 16.16 -25.64 47.35
C ASP A 913 16.82 -24.26 47.28
N LYS A 914 17.20 -23.83 46.07
CA LYS A 914 17.72 -22.48 45.85
C LYS A 914 16.60 -21.44 45.96
N LEU A 915 15.40 -21.78 45.48
CA LEU A 915 14.25 -20.89 45.56
C LEU A 915 13.85 -20.59 47.01
N LYS A 916 13.90 -21.59 47.91
CA LYS A 916 13.63 -21.43 49.35
C LYS A 916 14.55 -20.43 50.07
N GLN A 917 15.70 -20.07 49.47
CA GLN A 917 16.64 -19.10 50.03
C GLN A 917 16.22 -17.65 49.79
N TYR A 918 15.17 -17.42 49.00
CA TYR A 918 14.69 -16.10 48.65
C TYR A 918 13.21 -15.96 49.02
N ASP A 919 12.81 -14.76 49.42
CA ASP A 919 11.41 -14.41 49.61
C ASP A 919 10.74 -14.13 48.25
N LEU A 920 9.92 -15.08 47.81
CA LEU A 920 9.13 -15.00 46.58
C LEU A 920 7.63 -14.77 46.84
N SER A 921 7.25 -14.38 48.06
CA SER A 921 5.83 -14.27 48.46
C SER A 921 5.07 -13.16 47.73
N SER A 922 5.77 -12.26 47.03
CA SER A 922 5.15 -11.21 46.22
C SER A 922 4.56 -11.72 44.92
N VAL A 923 5.03 -12.88 44.42
CA VAL A 923 4.61 -13.42 43.14
C VAL A 923 3.19 -13.98 43.25
N HIS A 924 2.32 -13.50 42.39
CA HIS A 924 0.94 -13.97 42.23
C HIS A 924 0.80 -14.79 40.95
N SER A 925 1.33 -14.33 39.82
CA SER A 925 1.10 -14.96 38.53
C SER A 925 2.37 -15.24 37.74
N VAL A 926 2.34 -16.34 36.99
CA VAL A 926 3.34 -16.71 35.99
C VAL A 926 2.66 -16.78 34.64
N PHE A 927 3.03 -15.88 33.73
CA PHE A 927 2.59 -15.93 32.35
C PHE A 927 3.64 -16.64 31.50
N SER A 928 3.24 -17.72 30.82
CA SER A 928 4.10 -18.48 29.90
C SER A 928 3.62 -18.34 28.44
N GLY A 929 4.58 -18.25 27.52
CA GLY A 929 4.29 -18.19 26.09
C GLY A 929 5.49 -18.64 25.26
N ALA A 930 5.43 -18.39 23.95
CA ALA A 930 6.43 -18.75 22.93
C ALA A 930 6.65 -20.26 22.68
N ALA A 931 6.39 -21.12 23.66
CA ALA A 931 6.42 -22.57 23.54
C ALA A 931 5.36 -23.23 24.43
N PRO A 932 4.90 -24.45 24.10
CA PRO A 932 3.95 -25.19 24.94
C PRO A 932 4.51 -25.43 26.35
N LEU A 933 3.67 -25.21 27.37
CA LEU A 933 3.98 -25.58 28.76
C LEU A 933 3.19 -26.84 29.12
N GLY A 934 3.90 -27.90 29.52
CA GLY A 934 3.26 -29.18 29.87
C GLY A 934 2.56 -29.14 31.24
N GLU A 935 1.43 -29.84 31.35
CA GLU A 935 0.64 -29.91 32.59
C GLU A 935 1.44 -30.41 33.79
N GLU A 936 2.36 -31.34 33.57
CA GLU A 936 3.26 -31.84 34.61
C GLU A 936 4.14 -30.72 35.20
N THR A 937 4.67 -29.84 34.34
CA THR A 937 5.51 -28.72 34.79
C THR A 937 4.69 -27.72 35.58
N VAL A 938 3.45 -27.43 35.14
CA VAL A 938 2.49 -26.60 35.89
C VAL A 938 2.19 -27.24 37.25
N GLY A 939 1.86 -28.52 37.28
CA GLY A 939 1.58 -29.25 38.51
C GLY A 939 2.77 -29.29 39.47
N ASN A 940 3.99 -29.43 38.97
CA ASN A 940 5.20 -29.40 39.79
C ASN A 940 5.49 -28.00 40.35
N LEU A 941 5.24 -26.93 39.58
CA LEU A 941 5.35 -25.57 40.08
C LEU A 941 4.29 -25.31 41.17
N ASN A 942 3.04 -25.70 40.94
CA ASN A 942 1.94 -25.51 41.89
C ASN A 942 2.14 -26.32 43.20
N LYS A 943 2.85 -27.45 43.16
CA LYS A 943 3.25 -28.17 44.39
C LYS A 943 4.22 -27.36 45.26
N ILE A 944 5.07 -26.53 44.63
CA ILE A 944 6.04 -25.69 45.34
C ILE A 944 5.36 -24.38 45.77
N TYR A 945 4.55 -23.78 44.90
CA TYR A 945 3.83 -22.54 45.11
C TYR A 945 2.35 -22.70 44.76
N PRO A 946 1.51 -23.17 45.70
CA PRO A 946 0.10 -23.47 45.43
C PRO A 946 -0.75 -22.22 45.15
N ASP A 947 -0.31 -21.06 45.64
CA ASP A 947 -1.02 -19.79 45.47
C ASP A 947 -0.68 -19.08 44.15
N TRP A 948 0.26 -19.62 43.36
CA TRP A 948 0.64 -19.02 42.09
C TRP A 948 -0.33 -19.40 40.97
N VAL A 949 -0.75 -18.40 40.20
CA VAL A 949 -1.62 -18.58 39.04
C VAL A 949 -0.77 -18.70 37.77
N VAL A 950 -0.81 -19.87 37.13
CA VAL A 950 -0.09 -20.12 35.88
C VAL A 950 -1.03 -19.93 34.69
N VAL A 951 -0.74 -18.90 33.88
CA VAL A 951 -1.52 -18.55 32.68
C VAL A 951 -0.67 -18.69 31.43
N GLN A 952 -1.30 -19.01 30.30
CA GLN A 952 -0.64 -19.13 29.01
C GLN A 952 -1.16 -18.10 28.01
N GLY A 953 -0.37 -17.81 26.98
CA GLY A 953 -0.83 -17.02 25.84
C GLY A 953 -0.17 -17.46 24.55
N TYR A 954 -0.92 -17.31 23.46
CA TYR A 954 -0.48 -17.68 22.11
C TYR A 954 -0.53 -16.48 21.17
N GLY A 955 0.46 -16.42 20.29
CA GLY A 955 0.67 -15.33 19.34
C GLY A 955 1.95 -15.50 18.53
N MET A 956 2.09 -14.69 17.49
CA MET A 956 3.26 -14.67 16.60
C MET A 956 3.70 -13.23 16.29
N THR A 957 4.83 -13.07 15.60
CA THR A 957 5.33 -11.72 15.24
C THR A 957 4.35 -11.02 14.31
N GLU A 958 3.78 -11.80 13.39
CA GLU A 958 2.87 -11.38 12.33
C GLU A 958 1.47 -10.99 12.84
N THR A 959 1.17 -11.23 14.13
CA THR A 959 -0.07 -10.82 14.81
C THR A 959 0.14 -9.68 15.81
N ALA A 960 1.37 -9.14 15.93
CA ALA A 960 1.77 -8.05 16.81
C ALA A 960 1.36 -8.16 18.30
N THR A 961 0.81 -9.28 18.75
CA THR A 961 1.52 -10.39 19.39
C THR A 961 0.46 -11.42 19.75
N VAL A 962 -0.23 -11.23 20.87
CA VAL A 962 -1.11 -12.22 21.50
C VAL A 962 -2.47 -12.21 20.83
N VAL A 963 -2.99 -13.39 20.48
CA VAL A 963 -4.32 -13.58 19.90
C VAL A 963 -5.24 -14.41 20.80
N SER A 964 -4.68 -15.23 21.69
CA SER A 964 -5.41 -15.89 22.78
C SER A 964 -4.63 -15.85 24.10
N GLY A 965 -5.35 -15.89 25.21
CA GLY A 965 -4.76 -15.92 26.55
C GLY A 965 -5.65 -16.62 27.57
N THR A 966 -5.07 -17.09 28.67
CA THR A 966 -5.79 -17.69 29.80
C THR A 966 -6.26 -16.61 30.77
N SER A 967 -7.55 -16.59 31.09
CA SER A 967 -8.11 -15.78 32.17
C SER A 967 -7.84 -16.45 33.52
N GLU A 968 -7.55 -15.68 34.58
CA GLU A 968 -7.44 -16.23 35.95
C GLU A 968 -8.77 -16.87 36.43
N ASP A 969 -9.90 -16.47 35.83
CA ASP A 969 -11.23 -16.96 36.16
C ASP A 969 -11.65 -18.22 35.38
N ASP A 970 -10.90 -18.62 34.35
CA ASP A 970 -11.19 -19.80 33.52
C ASP A 970 -9.88 -20.47 33.07
N ILE A 971 -9.25 -21.17 34.01
CA ILE A 971 -7.96 -21.82 33.79
C ILE A 971 -8.17 -23.24 33.28
N TYR A 972 -7.61 -23.55 32.11
CA TYR A 972 -7.50 -24.91 31.60
C TYR A 972 -6.08 -25.16 31.11
N THR A 973 -5.32 -25.96 31.87
CA THR A 973 -3.87 -26.21 31.72
C THR A 973 -3.47 -26.74 30.35
N ARG A 974 -4.35 -27.49 29.69
CA ARG A 974 -4.13 -28.01 28.33
C ARG A 974 -4.20 -26.94 27.24
N SER A 975 -4.78 -25.78 27.52
CA SER A 975 -5.13 -24.77 26.51
C SER A 975 -4.29 -23.49 26.62
N SER A 976 -4.25 -22.71 25.53
CA SER A 976 -3.77 -21.33 25.48
C SER A 976 -4.91 -20.31 25.69
N GLY A 977 -5.99 -20.74 26.34
CA GLY A 977 -7.14 -19.93 26.73
C GLY A 977 -8.01 -19.44 25.57
N SER A 978 -8.75 -18.36 25.81
CA SER A 978 -9.74 -17.81 24.87
C SER A 978 -9.16 -16.71 23.99
N LEU A 979 -9.83 -16.43 22.87
CA LEU A 979 -9.46 -15.35 21.96
C LEU A 979 -9.56 -13.97 22.65
N LEU A 980 -8.62 -13.08 22.32
CA LEU A 980 -8.62 -11.70 22.82
C LEU A 980 -9.70 -10.84 22.14
N PRO A 981 -10.11 -9.70 22.75
CA PRO A 981 -11.11 -8.79 22.16
C PRO A 981 -10.80 -8.41 20.70
N GLY A 982 -11.79 -8.49 19.81
CA GLY A 982 -11.63 -8.12 18.39
C GLY A 982 -10.80 -9.09 17.54
N VAL A 983 -10.43 -10.25 18.08
CA VAL A 983 -9.84 -11.36 17.32
C VAL A 983 -10.95 -12.28 16.81
N LYS A 984 -10.85 -12.74 15.56
CA LYS A 984 -11.64 -13.84 15.01
C LYS A 984 -10.71 -14.96 14.57
N ALA A 985 -11.17 -16.19 14.68
CA ALA A 985 -10.40 -17.35 14.22
C ALA A 985 -11.26 -18.32 13.43
N LYS A 986 -10.63 -19.05 12.52
CA LYS A 986 -11.19 -20.26 11.91
C LYS A 986 -10.13 -21.34 11.83
N VAL A 987 -10.58 -22.59 11.76
CA VAL A 987 -9.70 -23.76 11.68
C VAL A 987 -9.90 -24.41 10.32
N MET A 988 -8.80 -24.64 9.59
CA MET A 988 -8.84 -25.18 8.22
C MET A 988 -8.27 -26.60 8.19
N ASP A 989 -8.99 -27.54 7.60
CA ASP A 989 -8.47 -28.89 7.39
C ASP A 989 -7.33 -28.90 6.33
N PRO A 990 -6.57 -30.00 6.20
CA PRO A 990 -5.51 -30.11 5.19
C PRO A 990 -5.98 -30.02 3.73
N ASN A 991 -7.28 -30.19 3.47
CA ASN A 991 -7.88 -30.08 2.13
C ASN A 991 -8.34 -28.65 1.82
N GLY A 992 -8.23 -27.72 2.78
CA GLY A 992 -8.65 -26.32 2.65
C GLY A 992 -10.12 -26.07 2.99
N ASN A 993 -10.81 -27.01 3.64
CA ASN A 993 -12.18 -26.82 4.11
C ASN A 993 -12.19 -26.27 5.54
N GLU A 994 -13.21 -25.47 5.88
CA GLU A 994 -13.42 -25.01 7.25
C GLU A 994 -13.87 -26.16 8.15
N VAL A 995 -13.23 -26.29 9.30
CA VAL A 995 -13.62 -27.22 10.37
C VAL A 995 -14.81 -26.62 11.10
N THR A 996 -15.89 -27.40 11.22
CA THR A 996 -17.20 -26.94 11.74
C THR A 996 -17.59 -27.58 13.08
N GLN A 997 -16.69 -28.34 13.69
CA GLN A 997 -16.91 -29.05 14.95
C GLN A 997 -15.80 -28.72 15.94
N LEU A 998 -16.15 -28.62 17.23
CA LEU A 998 -15.19 -28.57 18.33
C LEU A 998 -14.35 -29.86 18.35
N ASP A 999 -13.19 -29.78 19.02
CA ASP A 999 -12.24 -30.88 19.21
C ASP A 999 -11.70 -31.51 17.91
N THR A 1000 -11.83 -30.80 16.79
CA THR A 1000 -11.33 -31.25 15.48
C THR A 1000 -10.07 -30.45 15.09
N PRO A 1001 -8.93 -31.12 14.85
CA PRO A 1001 -7.67 -30.46 14.46
C PRO A 1001 -7.70 -29.81 13.07
N GLY A 1002 -6.97 -28.70 12.91
CA GLY A 1002 -6.65 -28.07 11.63
C GLY A 1002 -5.75 -26.84 11.75
N GLU A 1003 -5.40 -26.19 10.64
CA GLU A 1003 -4.60 -24.97 10.60
C GLU A 1003 -5.38 -23.77 11.16
N LEU A 1004 -4.80 -23.07 12.14
CA LEU A 1004 -5.40 -21.83 12.67
C LEU A 1004 -5.23 -20.67 11.68
N TRP A 1005 -6.34 -20.05 11.31
CA TRP A 1005 -6.38 -18.78 10.58
C TRP A 1005 -6.97 -17.70 11.48
N VAL A 1006 -6.35 -16.50 11.49
CA VAL A 1006 -6.73 -15.41 12.40
C VAL A 1006 -7.01 -14.11 11.66
N GLN A 1007 -7.99 -13.35 12.14
CA GLN A 1007 -8.22 -11.96 11.78
C GLN A 1007 -8.20 -11.10 13.05
N SER A 1008 -7.42 -10.02 13.08
CA SER A 1008 -7.32 -9.11 14.23
C SER A 1008 -6.84 -7.73 13.77
N PRO A 1009 -7.23 -6.61 14.43
CA PRO A 1009 -6.63 -5.30 14.18
C PRO A 1009 -5.11 -5.26 14.42
N SER A 1010 -4.56 -6.24 15.15
CA SER A 1010 -3.13 -6.40 15.39
C SER A 1010 -2.38 -7.17 14.28
N VAL A 1011 -3.09 -7.74 13.30
CA VAL A 1011 -2.46 -8.43 12.16
C VAL A 1011 -1.60 -7.46 11.36
N THR A 1012 -0.34 -7.84 11.15
CA THR A 1012 0.71 -6.99 10.58
C THR A 1012 0.56 -6.74 9.08
N LEU A 1013 1.38 -5.84 8.53
CA LEU A 1013 1.27 -5.41 7.14
C LEU A 1013 1.70 -6.48 6.15
N GLY A 1014 2.69 -7.29 6.50
CA GLY A 1014 3.33 -8.26 5.62
C GLY A 1014 4.83 -8.35 5.90
N TYR A 1015 5.59 -8.90 4.96
CA TYR A 1015 7.05 -8.96 5.05
C TYR A 1015 7.71 -7.93 4.12
N LEU A 1016 8.73 -7.24 4.62
CA LEU A 1016 9.50 -6.27 3.85
C LEU A 1016 10.20 -6.97 2.67
N ASN A 1017 10.02 -6.44 1.46
CA ASN A 1017 10.63 -6.93 0.22
C ASN A 1017 10.43 -8.43 -0.04
N ASN A 1018 9.33 -9.01 0.47
CA ASN A 1018 9.02 -10.43 0.31
C ASN A 1018 7.51 -10.64 0.09
N GLU A 1019 7.04 -10.20 -1.08
CA GLU A 1019 5.63 -10.31 -1.50
C GLU A 1019 5.17 -11.78 -1.53
N LYS A 1020 6.00 -12.69 -2.06
CA LYS A 1020 5.69 -14.14 -2.06
C LYS A 1020 5.37 -14.67 -0.66
N ALA A 1021 6.23 -14.40 0.32
CA ALA A 1021 5.96 -14.82 1.69
C ALA A 1021 4.71 -14.15 2.26
N THR A 1022 4.43 -12.90 1.84
CA THR A 1022 3.25 -12.16 2.25
C THR A 1022 1.99 -12.81 1.69
N ASP A 1023 1.93 -13.13 0.41
CA ASP A 1023 0.77 -13.76 -0.22
C ASP A 1023 0.54 -15.19 0.28
N GLU A 1024 1.60 -15.93 0.60
CA GLU A 1024 1.50 -17.26 1.20
C GLU A 1024 0.97 -17.24 2.65
N THR A 1025 1.24 -16.16 3.40
CA THR A 1025 0.91 -16.04 4.83
C THR A 1025 -0.40 -15.30 5.05
N PHE A 1026 -0.68 -14.28 4.26
CA PHE A 1026 -1.84 -13.40 4.40
C PHE A 1026 -2.77 -13.59 3.21
N VAL A 1027 -3.87 -14.29 3.45
CA VAL A 1027 -4.83 -14.67 2.42
C VAL A 1027 -6.11 -13.86 2.54
N TRP A 1028 -6.86 -13.79 1.44
CA TRP A 1028 -8.12 -13.06 1.37
C TRP A 1028 -9.26 -14.01 1.04
N ASP A 1029 -10.38 -13.83 1.73
CA ASP A 1029 -11.66 -14.45 1.38
C ASP A 1029 -12.80 -13.40 1.45
N GLU A 1030 -14.04 -13.87 1.40
CA GLU A 1030 -15.25 -13.03 1.43
C GLU A 1030 -15.35 -12.18 2.73
N ASP A 1031 -14.73 -12.62 3.83
CA ASP A 1031 -14.77 -11.99 5.17
C ASP A 1031 -13.52 -11.11 5.47
N GLY A 1032 -12.61 -10.98 4.52
CA GLY A 1032 -11.48 -10.06 4.55
C GLY A 1032 -10.11 -10.75 4.60
N ARG A 1033 -9.14 -10.07 5.20
CA ARG A 1033 -7.74 -10.54 5.28
C ARG A 1033 -7.54 -11.44 6.49
N TRP A 1034 -7.05 -12.65 6.26
CA TRP A 1034 -6.70 -13.65 7.27
C TRP A 1034 -5.20 -13.92 7.26
N ILE A 1035 -4.63 -14.17 8.43
CA ILE A 1035 -3.29 -14.74 8.55
C ILE A 1035 -3.38 -16.24 8.77
N ARG A 1036 -2.64 -17.00 7.96
CA ARG A 1036 -2.37 -18.41 8.15
C ARG A 1036 -1.23 -18.55 9.15
N THR A 1037 -1.51 -19.08 10.32
CA THR A 1037 -0.50 -19.16 11.39
C THR A 1037 0.56 -20.23 11.12
N GLY A 1038 0.21 -21.27 10.34
CA GLY A 1038 1.04 -22.46 10.18
C GLY A 1038 1.07 -23.38 11.41
N ASP A 1039 0.22 -23.12 12.41
CA ASP A 1039 0.06 -23.94 13.61
C ASP A 1039 -1.21 -24.79 13.50
N GLU A 1040 -1.10 -26.06 13.86
CA GLU A 1040 -2.23 -26.99 13.99
C GLU A 1040 -2.85 -26.86 15.37
N VAL A 1041 -4.16 -26.64 15.42
CA VAL A 1041 -4.92 -26.33 16.62
C VAL A 1041 -6.25 -27.06 16.63
N LEU A 1042 -6.91 -27.06 17.79
CA LEU A 1042 -8.35 -27.26 17.89
C LEU A 1042 -8.96 -26.26 18.88
N PHE A 1043 -10.25 -26.02 18.76
CA PHE A 1043 -11.05 -25.36 19.80
C PHE A 1043 -11.78 -26.40 20.63
N THR A 1044 -11.75 -26.27 21.95
CA THR A 1044 -12.42 -27.15 22.91
C THR A 1044 -13.18 -26.31 23.93
N LEU A 1045 -13.98 -26.94 24.79
CA LEU A 1045 -14.62 -26.25 25.92
C LEU A 1045 -13.77 -26.37 27.18
N SER A 1046 -13.59 -25.25 27.88
CA SER A 1046 -13.06 -25.23 29.23
C SER A 1046 -14.01 -25.94 30.21
N PRO A 1047 -13.55 -26.27 31.43
CA PRO A 1047 -14.44 -26.72 32.49
C PRO A 1047 -15.57 -25.73 32.80
N GLY A 1048 -15.36 -24.43 32.54
CA GLY A 1048 -16.36 -23.38 32.64
C GLY A 1048 -17.33 -23.29 31.45
N GLY A 1049 -17.15 -24.11 30.41
CA GLY A 1049 -17.99 -24.14 29.22
C GLY A 1049 -17.66 -23.11 28.15
N ASN A 1050 -16.50 -22.44 28.23
CA ASN A 1050 -16.07 -21.44 27.25
C ASN A 1050 -15.12 -22.02 26.20
N GLU A 1051 -15.14 -21.46 24.99
CA GLU A 1051 -14.27 -21.88 23.90
C GLU A 1051 -12.80 -21.50 24.18
N HIS A 1052 -11.94 -22.52 24.14
CA HIS A 1052 -10.52 -22.43 24.42
C HIS A 1052 -9.70 -23.00 23.25
N LEU A 1053 -8.64 -22.28 22.89
CA LEU A 1053 -7.69 -22.67 21.85
C LEU A 1053 -6.64 -23.64 22.43
N VAL A 1054 -6.48 -24.80 21.81
CA VAL A 1054 -5.41 -25.77 22.12
C VAL A 1054 -4.45 -25.84 20.94
N ILE A 1055 -3.18 -25.55 21.20
CA ILE A 1055 -2.10 -25.67 20.20
C ILE A 1055 -1.59 -27.11 20.22
N LEU A 1056 -1.70 -27.81 19.10
CA LEU A 1056 -1.33 -29.23 19.00
C LEU A 1056 0.11 -29.37 18.50
N ASP A 1057 0.41 -28.79 17.33
CA ASP A 1057 1.73 -28.84 16.72
C ASP A 1057 1.93 -27.70 15.72
N ARG A 1058 3.10 -27.63 15.08
CA ARG A 1058 3.32 -26.84 13.87
C ARG A 1058 3.19 -27.69 12.63
N ILE A 1059 2.53 -27.15 11.61
CA ILE A 1059 2.48 -27.76 10.28
C ILE A 1059 3.89 -27.80 9.66
N LYS A 1060 4.75 -26.84 10.03
CA LYS A 1060 6.16 -26.78 9.62
C LYS A 1060 7.06 -26.99 10.83
N GLU A 1061 7.94 -27.99 10.75
CA GLU A 1061 8.76 -28.49 11.84
C GLU A 1061 9.84 -27.46 12.26
N LEU A 1062 9.61 -26.72 13.36
CA LEU A 1062 10.59 -25.79 13.95
C LEU A 1062 11.08 -26.31 15.31
N ILE A 1063 12.38 -26.13 15.59
CA ILE A 1063 13.05 -26.58 16.81
C ILE A 1063 12.97 -25.47 17.86
N LYS A 1064 12.43 -25.76 19.04
CA LYS A 1064 12.13 -24.79 20.11
C LYS A 1064 13.24 -24.75 21.16
N VAL A 1065 14.26 -23.92 20.92
CA VAL A 1065 15.45 -23.81 21.78
C VAL A 1065 15.33 -22.58 22.69
N LYS A 1066 15.16 -22.77 24.00
CA LYS A 1066 15.10 -21.66 24.99
C LYS A 1066 14.05 -20.58 24.67
N GLY A 1067 12.95 -20.97 24.01
CA GLY A 1067 11.89 -20.05 23.55
C GLY A 1067 12.14 -19.39 22.19
N HIS A 1068 13.33 -19.58 21.61
CA HIS A 1068 13.59 -19.27 20.20
C HIS A 1068 13.10 -20.40 19.29
N GLN A 1069 12.79 -20.02 18.05
CA GLN A 1069 12.33 -20.95 17.03
C GLN A 1069 13.44 -21.05 15.98
N VAL A 1070 13.95 -22.26 15.77
CA VAL A 1070 15.03 -22.54 14.83
C VAL A 1070 14.48 -23.37 13.69
N ALA A 1071 14.68 -22.91 12.46
CA ALA A 1071 14.28 -23.68 11.29
C ALA A 1071 15.34 -24.73 10.96
N PRO A 1072 14.99 -26.04 10.93
CA PRO A 1072 15.91 -27.08 10.47
C PRO A 1072 16.51 -26.75 9.10
N ALA A 1073 15.68 -26.25 8.18
CA ALA A 1073 16.10 -25.85 6.84
C ALA A 1073 17.17 -24.74 6.83
N GLU A 1074 17.17 -23.83 7.82
CA GLU A 1074 18.24 -22.82 7.95
C GLU A 1074 19.59 -23.49 8.25
N LEU A 1075 19.59 -24.43 9.19
CA LEU A 1075 20.79 -25.15 9.58
C LEU A 1075 21.24 -26.11 8.49
N GLU A 1076 20.31 -26.79 7.82
CA GLU A 1076 20.61 -27.67 6.69
C GLU A 1076 21.25 -26.89 5.54
N ALA A 1077 20.68 -25.74 5.15
CA ALA A 1077 21.26 -24.90 4.11
C ALA A 1077 22.69 -24.46 4.46
N HIS A 1078 22.92 -24.08 5.73
CA HIS A 1078 24.25 -23.68 6.18
C HIS A 1078 25.24 -24.86 6.29
N LEU A 1079 24.78 -26.03 6.71
CA LEU A 1079 25.59 -27.24 6.78
C LEU A 1079 26.05 -27.68 5.40
N LEU A 1080 25.21 -27.51 4.37
CA LEU A 1080 25.56 -27.81 2.97
C LEU A 1080 26.67 -26.89 2.42
N ASP A 1081 26.98 -25.76 3.05
CA ASP A 1081 28.11 -24.90 2.68
C ASP A 1081 29.46 -25.48 3.17
N HIS A 1082 29.44 -26.45 4.09
CA HIS A 1082 30.66 -27.05 4.64
C HIS A 1082 31.21 -28.16 3.73
N PRO A 1083 32.51 -28.16 3.35
CA PRO A 1083 33.09 -29.13 2.40
C PRO A 1083 32.95 -30.61 2.77
N ALA A 1084 32.75 -30.92 4.05
CA ALA A 1084 32.54 -32.29 4.54
C ALA A 1084 31.11 -32.83 4.33
N VAL A 1085 30.14 -31.97 4.04
CA VAL A 1085 28.72 -32.31 4.01
C VAL A 1085 28.25 -32.43 2.56
N GLU A 1086 27.80 -33.62 2.16
CA GLU A 1086 27.23 -33.87 0.83
C GLU A 1086 25.69 -33.72 0.84
N ASP A 1087 25.06 -34.14 1.93
CA ASP A 1087 23.63 -33.99 2.19
C ASP A 1087 23.40 -33.95 3.70
N CYS A 1088 22.32 -33.33 4.16
CA CYS A 1088 22.00 -33.32 5.58
C CYS A 1088 20.51 -33.14 5.89
N SER A 1089 20.14 -33.49 7.12
CA SER A 1089 18.86 -33.16 7.71
C SER A 1089 19.05 -32.83 9.18
N VAL A 1090 18.35 -31.81 9.65
CA VAL A 1090 18.35 -31.42 11.06
C VAL A 1090 16.99 -31.76 11.68
N ILE A 1091 17.00 -32.27 12.90
CA ILE A 1091 15.80 -32.52 13.70
C ILE A 1091 15.94 -31.90 15.08
N GLN A 1092 14.80 -31.69 15.75
CA GLN A 1092 14.76 -31.45 17.18
C GLN A 1092 15.07 -32.74 17.93
N ILE A 1093 15.85 -32.63 19.01
CA ILE A 1093 15.93 -33.67 20.03
C ILE A 1093 15.69 -33.05 21.42
N PRO A 1094 14.99 -33.76 22.34
CA PRO A 1094 14.80 -33.26 23.70
C PRO A 1094 16.13 -33.02 24.42
N ASP A 1095 16.20 -31.88 25.13
CA ASP A 1095 17.30 -31.45 25.99
C ASP A 1095 16.76 -30.85 27.30
N ASP A 1096 17.32 -31.33 28.40
CA ASP A 1096 16.89 -31.04 29.77
C ASP A 1096 16.99 -29.56 30.19
N HIS A 1097 17.85 -28.80 29.50
CA HIS A 1097 18.14 -27.41 29.83
C HIS A 1097 17.53 -26.43 28.83
N SER A 1098 17.43 -26.82 27.56
CA SER A 1098 17.01 -25.94 26.45
C SER A 1098 15.60 -26.23 25.94
N GLY A 1099 14.97 -27.31 26.43
CA GLY A 1099 13.72 -27.86 25.92
C GLY A 1099 13.99 -28.78 24.73
N GLU A 1100 14.37 -28.18 23.61
CA GLU A 1100 14.88 -28.89 22.43
C GLU A 1100 16.24 -28.35 22.04
N VAL A 1101 17.04 -29.17 21.35
CA VAL A 1101 18.25 -28.75 20.66
C VAL A 1101 18.33 -29.34 19.26
N PRO A 1102 18.98 -28.66 18.29
CA PRO A 1102 19.21 -29.21 16.96
C PRO A 1102 20.20 -30.37 16.97
N LYS A 1103 19.86 -31.46 16.28
CA LYS A 1103 20.74 -32.57 15.93
C LYS A 1103 20.83 -32.68 14.41
N ALA A 1104 22.03 -32.82 13.86
CA ALA A 1104 22.23 -33.01 12.43
C ALA A 1104 22.49 -34.48 12.08
N PHE A 1105 21.83 -34.96 11.04
CA PHE A 1105 22.18 -36.18 10.31
C PHE A 1105 22.90 -35.76 9.03
N VAL A 1106 24.10 -36.31 8.80
CA VAL A 1106 24.99 -35.86 7.72
C VAL A 1106 25.42 -37.03 6.84
N VAL A 1107 25.33 -36.84 5.53
CA VAL A 1107 26.00 -37.68 4.52
C VAL A 1107 27.36 -37.05 4.22
N LYS A 1108 28.42 -37.85 4.37
CA LYS A 1108 29.81 -37.40 4.25
C LYS A 1108 30.20 -37.26 2.78
N ASN A 1109 30.79 -36.11 2.42
CA ASN A 1109 31.49 -36.00 1.15
C ASN A 1109 32.75 -36.89 1.16
N ALA A 1110 32.78 -37.91 0.31
CA ALA A 1110 33.83 -38.93 0.30
C ALA A 1110 35.23 -38.38 -0.02
N ALA A 1111 35.34 -37.33 -0.84
CA ALA A 1111 36.62 -36.75 -1.23
C ALA A 1111 37.26 -35.96 -0.08
N TYR A 1112 36.46 -35.15 0.63
CA TYR A 1112 36.92 -34.33 1.76
C TYR A 1112 37.14 -35.16 3.03
N SER A 1113 36.31 -36.20 3.23
CA SER A 1113 36.34 -37.02 4.46
C SER A 1113 37.47 -38.06 4.49
N LYS A 1114 38.24 -38.20 3.41
CA LYS A 1114 39.30 -39.21 3.28
C LYS A 1114 40.41 -38.98 4.30
N GLY A 1115 40.61 -39.93 5.21
CA GLY A 1115 41.67 -39.89 6.22
C GLY A 1115 41.36 -39.12 7.50
N LYS A 1116 40.13 -38.61 7.67
CA LYS A 1116 39.65 -37.97 8.90
C LYS A 1116 38.77 -38.94 9.69
N SER A 1117 38.83 -38.90 11.02
CA SER A 1117 37.93 -39.68 11.86
C SER A 1117 36.53 -39.03 11.91
N ASP A 1118 35.48 -39.83 12.12
CA ASP A 1118 34.11 -39.31 12.24
C ASP A 1118 33.99 -38.30 13.40
N ASN A 1119 34.73 -38.50 14.50
CA ASN A 1119 34.75 -37.56 15.61
C ASN A 1119 35.38 -36.21 15.23
N ASP A 1120 36.44 -36.20 14.44
CA ASP A 1120 37.08 -34.96 14.00
C ASP A 1120 36.19 -34.21 13.00
N LEU A 1121 35.55 -34.93 12.08
CA LEU A 1121 34.60 -34.36 11.13
C LEU A 1121 33.36 -33.78 11.82
N ALA A 1122 32.80 -34.48 12.80
CA ALA A 1122 31.67 -33.99 13.59
C ALA A 1122 32.03 -32.67 14.30
N ARG A 1123 33.22 -32.60 14.92
CA ARG A 1123 33.71 -31.36 15.55
C ARG A 1123 33.95 -30.23 14.57
N GLU A 1124 34.49 -30.50 13.37
CA GLU A 1124 34.64 -29.50 12.31
C GLU A 1124 33.27 -28.90 11.91
N ILE A 1125 32.28 -29.76 11.70
CA ILE A 1125 30.91 -29.36 11.31
C ILE A 1125 30.22 -28.58 12.44
N GLU A 1126 30.30 -29.05 13.69
CA GLU A 1126 29.76 -28.34 14.84
C GLU A 1126 30.40 -26.96 14.96
N LYS A 1127 31.73 -26.88 14.88
CA LYS A 1127 32.48 -25.62 14.94
C LYS A 1127 32.09 -24.67 13.82
N HIS A 1128 31.85 -25.16 12.60
CA HIS A 1128 31.38 -24.33 11.49
C HIS A 1128 30.05 -23.64 11.82
N VAL A 1129 29.09 -24.37 12.39
CA VAL A 1129 27.82 -23.80 12.84
C VAL A 1129 28.04 -22.81 13.99
N GLU A 1130 28.91 -23.15 14.95
CA GLU A 1130 29.20 -22.30 16.11
C GLU A 1130 29.79 -20.94 15.73
N GLU A 1131 30.63 -20.90 14.70
CA GLU A 1131 31.30 -19.68 14.22
C GLU A 1131 30.35 -18.71 13.48
N HIS A 1132 29.25 -19.21 12.89
CA HIS A 1132 28.41 -18.42 11.98
C HIS A 1132 26.99 -18.17 12.50
N LYS A 1133 26.47 -19.03 13.38
CA LYS A 1133 25.08 -18.98 13.85
C LYS A 1133 24.99 -18.60 15.32
N ALA A 1134 23.89 -17.95 15.71
CA ALA A 1134 23.57 -17.68 17.11
C ALA A 1134 23.57 -18.96 17.96
N SER A 1135 23.93 -18.84 19.25
CA SER A 1135 24.16 -19.99 20.15
C SER A 1135 22.97 -20.93 20.33
N TYR A 1136 21.75 -20.42 20.18
CA TYR A 1136 20.53 -21.23 20.27
C TYR A 1136 20.27 -22.06 18.99
N LYS A 1137 21.06 -21.87 17.93
CA LYS A 1137 21.02 -22.66 16.69
C LYS A 1137 22.12 -23.71 16.61
N TRP A 1138 23.04 -23.75 17.58
CA TRP A 1138 24.16 -24.70 17.57
C TRP A 1138 23.69 -26.15 17.68
N LEU A 1139 24.43 -27.07 17.06
CA LEU A 1139 24.10 -28.50 16.99
C LEU A 1139 24.36 -29.23 18.32
N ARG A 1140 23.75 -28.78 19.41
CA ARG A 1140 23.92 -29.35 20.76
C ARG A 1140 23.39 -30.77 20.90
N GLY A 1141 22.58 -31.23 19.93
CA GLY A 1141 22.17 -32.62 19.81
C GLY A 1141 23.20 -33.54 19.14
N GLY A 1142 24.31 -32.98 18.66
CA GLY A 1142 25.40 -33.67 17.99
C GLY A 1142 25.20 -33.84 16.48
N VAL A 1143 26.23 -34.41 15.84
CA VAL A 1143 26.24 -34.83 14.43
C VAL A 1143 26.27 -36.35 14.35
N GLU A 1144 25.33 -36.94 13.61
CA GLU A 1144 25.28 -38.38 13.32
C GLU A 1144 25.46 -38.62 11.82
N PHE A 1145 26.47 -39.41 11.45
CA PHE A 1145 26.71 -39.74 10.05
C PHE A 1145 25.80 -40.88 9.58
N VAL A 1146 25.18 -40.69 8.42
CA VAL A 1146 24.30 -41.67 7.77
C VAL A 1146 24.70 -41.88 6.32
N ALA A 1147 24.36 -43.04 5.76
CA ALA A 1147 24.65 -43.34 4.36
C ALA A 1147 23.81 -42.47 3.41
N GLU A 1148 22.56 -42.16 3.79
CA GLU A 1148 21.64 -41.34 3.02
C GLU A 1148 20.66 -40.61 3.94
N ILE A 1149 20.15 -39.46 3.48
CA ILE A 1149 19.04 -38.77 4.13
C ILE A 1149 17.72 -39.34 3.59
N PRO A 1150 16.79 -39.82 4.44
CA PRO A 1150 15.53 -40.39 3.98
C PRO A 1150 14.69 -39.30 3.30
N LYS A 1151 14.29 -39.53 2.05
CA LYS A 1151 13.50 -38.61 1.22
C LYS A 1151 12.28 -39.32 0.62
N SER A 1152 11.23 -38.56 0.32
CA SER A 1152 10.08 -39.04 -0.44
C SER A 1152 10.45 -39.29 -1.91
N PRO A 1153 9.60 -39.97 -2.71
CA PRO A 1153 9.79 -40.09 -4.15
C PRO A 1153 9.88 -38.74 -4.89
N SER A 1154 9.39 -37.66 -4.29
CA SER A 1154 9.48 -36.27 -4.78
C SER A 1154 10.69 -35.49 -4.25
N GLY A 1155 11.63 -36.15 -3.55
CA GLY A 1155 12.85 -35.54 -3.03
C GLY A 1155 12.70 -34.77 -1.70
N LYS A 1156 11.52 -34.81 -1.05
CA LYS A 1156 11.28 -34.12 0.24
C LYS A 1156 11.87 -34.94 1.39
N ILE A 1157 12.69 -34.31 2.24
CA ILE A 1157 13.25 -34.93 3.45
C ILE A 1157 12.12 -35.45 4.36
N LEU A 1158 12.20 -36.73 4.73
CA LEU A 1158 11.27 -37.42 5.63
C LEU A 1158 11.78 -37.36 7.07
N ARG A 1159 11.83 -36.15 7.65
CA ARG A 1159 12.36 -35.88 9.00
C ARG A 1159 11.70 -36.70 10.11
N ARG A 1160 10.42 -37.06 9.94
CA ARG A 1160 9.70 -37.96 10.84
C ARG A 1160 10.45 -39.29 11.05
N LEU A 1161 11.00 -39.89 9.99
CA LEU A 1161 11.73 -41.16 10.09
C LEU A 1161 13.01 -41.04 10.92
N LEU A 1162 13.70 -39.89 10.80
CA LEU A 1162 14.89 -39.60 11.61
C LEU A 1162 14.52 -39.37 13.08
N ARG A 1163 13.40 -38.68 13.36
CA ARG A 1163 12.88 -38.53 14.73
C ARG A 1163 12.46 -39.85 15.35
N ASP A 1164 11.74 -40.68 14.61
CA ASP A 1164 11.27 -41.98 15.11
C ASP A 1164 12.47 -42.89 15.43
N ARG A 1165 13.49 -42.91 14.55
CA ARG A 1165 14.77 -43.59 14.79
C ARG A 1165 15.48 -43.09 16.05
N GLU A 1166 15.56 -41.77 16.24
CA GLU A 1166 16.17 -41.19 17.44
C GLU A 1166 15.38 -41.52 18.71
N LYS A 1167 14.05 -41.50 18.63
CA LYS A 1167 13.14 -41.86 19.73
C LYS A 1167 13.28 -43.33 20.13
N GLU A 1168 13.41 -44.23 19.15
CA GLU A 1168 13.68 -45.66 19.38
C GLU A 1168 15.07 -45.88 19.99
N LYS A 1169 16.11 -45.20 19.48
CA LYS A 1169 17.48 -45.25 20.00
C LYS A 1169 17.55 -44.79 21.46
N ARG A 1170 16.81 -43.74 21.82
CA ARG A 1170 16.70 -43.27 23.21
C ARG A 1170 15.92 -44.25 24.10
N ARG A 1171 14.85 -44.86 23.58
CA ARG A 1171 14.11 -45.92 24.30
C ARG A 1171 14.97 -47.15 24.57
N SER A 1172 15.82 -47.56 23.63
CA SER A 1172 16.70 -48.72 23.79
C SER A 1172 17.93 -48.45 24.66
N GLN A 1173 18.35 -47.19 24.80
CA GLN A 1173 19.45 -46.77 25.68
C GLN A 1173 19.05 -46.61 27.16
N GLY A 1174 17.78 -46.85 27.50
CA GLY A 1174 17.27 -46.74 28.87
C GLY A 1174 17.10 -45.28 29.28
N SER A 1175 15.86 -44.80 29.27
CA SER A 1175 15.51 -43.47 29.75
C SER A 1175 15.82 -43.33 31.23
N LYS A 1176 16.90 -42.61 31.57
CA LYS A 1176 16.83 -41.72 32.74
C LYS A 1176 15.96 -40.53 32.31
N LEU A 1177 14.80 -40.45 32.96
CA LEU A 1177 13.81 -39.39 32.88
C LEU A 1177 14.42 -37.99 32.96
#